data_AF-A0A4V6S156-F1
#
_entry.id   AF-A0A4V6S156-F1
#
_cell.length_a   1.000
_cell.length_b   1.000
_cell.length_c   1.000
_cell.angle_alpha   90.00
_cell.angle_beta   90.00
_cell.angle_gamma   90.00
#
_symmetry.space_group_name_H-M   'P 1'
#
loop_
_entity.id
_entity.type
_entity.pdbx_description
1 polymer ?
#
loop_
_entity_poly.entity_id
_entity_poly.type
_entity_poly.pdbx_seq_one_letter_code
_entity_poly.pdbx_strand_id
1 'polypeptide(L)'
;MWDPLDVPDNGDVHFTDYSRWRLSEEDNGRHLWDYLESDEACEARPQTIIDKFMLGLPTGLPTLPPAKTALEAARNGFSFFRHMQASDGHWPCEYDGPMFITPGLIIGSYVTGMEFKREERLELTRYIFRMAHAEDGGWGLHKEGHTTVFGTVLNYTALRVLGVRADHPVMVKARGTLHKLGGAVGAPQWGKFWLSILNVYDWDGTNSLLPELWLLPEWLPIHPHRWWIHSRNVFIPMSFLFAKRFKAPEDDLILSLRRELYVEDYYYIDWPAQRNNINPIDLYAPHTSVLNFLFGILGIYEPCAIPPIRRAATNRLYDLIVREDENTSYQDLGPVNKMMNLVARSLIDGPESEAYAQHKLKRRDFMWIGPNGMSMSGTNGVQLWDLAFIVQALVESGLAEEEENKGCLLKALQWLDEAQIRDNPKHYESAYRHRTKGAWPFSTKEQGYSVSDCTGEGLKAVLYLQEHLSYTPKLISKERLCDAVDTLISFQNPSGGFASYELVRGPKWLELINPAEVFGNIMIEYEYPECTTSVITALAIFRKHYPDYRAADIERTILAAVKYLHAAQRPEGGWFGSWGICFTYATQFALESLSLVGETYATSARVRKACQFLLSVQKEDGGWGESYKSCATEVWVDHAKTQVVMTSWAAMALMYAQYPEPEPIERAVKMVMSRQLPDGSWAQEAIEGLFSKTCAIVYPNFKFSFTIWMLGRAHQYLEQLAAVLIPLANIDGRPSILFEQDESYLAAALRETHEEINVRVNQVEILGEVAPAQRSLSGLHVWPYVGFIHRNEQERHAVGDLAIDLDAPLPSLAMSSLRASAPEVAHVFHITLAELVQPVRLRVHEFRGVSPYWAVDVTDKIEGGVEWAGEARVDEVGGRRGGRLEIWGLTGWYANLLMRALEFFR
;
A
#
# COMPACT_ATOMS: atom_id res chain seq x y z
N MET A 1 -41.83 -16.24 -8.28
CA MET A 1 -41.10 -16.64 -7.06
C MET A 1 -40.10 -17.71 -7.48
N TRP A 2 -38.87 -17.66 -6.98
CA TRP A 2 -37.85 -18.63 -7.37
C TRP A 2 -38.13 -20.00 -6.72
N ASP A 3 -38.02 -21.08 -7.48
CA ASP A 3 -38.34 -22.44 -7.00
C ASP A 3 -37.45 -22.84 -5.81
N PRO A 4 -37.96 -23.61 -4.82
CA PRO A 4 -37.13 -24.10 -3.72
C PRO A 4 -35.86 -24.81 -4.20
N LEU A 5 -34.75 -24.61 -3.47
CA LEU A 5 -33.51 -25.32 -3.72
C LEU A 5 -33.42 -26.54 -2.79
N ASP A 6 -33.02 -27.67 -3.37
CA ASP A 6 -32.53 -28.81 -2.61
C ASP A 6 -31.02 -28.64 -2.46
N VAL A 7 -30.57 -28.45 -1.21
CA VAL A 7 -29.18 -28.12 -0.89
C VAL A 7 -28.65 -29.02 0.23
N PRO A 8 -27.35 -29.35 0.23
CA PRO A 8 -26.71 -30.06 1.32
C PRO A 8 -26.86 -29.37 2.69
N ASP A 9 -26.73 -30.15 3.77
CA ASP A 9 -26.89 -29.69 5.16
C ASP A 9 -25.89 -28.60 5.59
N ASN A 10 -24.79 -28.44 4.86
CA ASN A 10 -23.76 -27.42 5.08
C ASN A 10 -23.12 -26.99 3.74
N GLY A 11 -22.30 -25.93 3.78
CA GLY A 11 -21.63 -25.40 2.59
C GLY A 11 -20.27 -26.04 2.26
N ASP A 12 -19.84 -27.09 2.97
CA ASP A 12 -18.47 -27.62 2.86
C ASP A 12 -18.21 -28.34 1.54
N VAL A 13 -19.26 -28.92 0.94
CA VAL A 13 -19.20 -29.53 -0.40
C VAL A 13 -19.57 -28.50 -1.48
N HIS A 14 -19.07 -28.70 -2.70
CA HIS A 14 -19.48 -27.90 -3.85
C HIS A 14 -20.95 -28.21 -4.22
N PHE A 15 -21.74 -27.18 -4.51
CA PHE A 15 -23.16 -27.36 -4.87
C PHE A 15 -23.36 -27.49 -6.39
N THR A 16 -22.35 -27.10 -7.16
CA THR A 16 -22.25 -27.26 -8.61
C THR A 16 -20.97 -27.99 -8.97
N ASP A 17 -20.84 -28.42 -10.23
CA ASP A 17 -19.60 -28.98 -10.75
C ASP A 17 -18.61 -27.86 -11.08
N TYR A 18 -17.59 -27.71 -10.24
CA TYR A 18 -16.60 -26.63 -10.38
C TYR A 18 -15.76 -26.76 -11.64
N SER A 19 -15.71 -27.94 -12.29
CA SER A 19 -15.03 -28.10 -13.57
C SER A 19 -15.76 -27.40 -14.74
N ARG A 20 -16.98 -26.90 -14.53
CA ARG A 20 -17.84 -26.25 -15.55
C ARG A 20 -17.85 -24.73 -15.46
N TRP A 21 -17.31 -24.13 -14.39
CA TRP A 21 -17.17 -22.68 -14.29
C TRP A 21 -15.98 -22.18 -15.11
N ARG A 22 -16.16 -21.04 -15.78
CA ARG A 22 -15.12 -20.31 -16.51
C ARG A 22 -15.20 -18.83 -16.22
N LEU A 23 -14.04 -18.22 -15.97
CA LEU A 23 -13.86 -16.79 -15.96
C LEU A 23 -13.69 -16.30 -17.41
N SER A 24 -14.36 -15.22 -17.75
CA SER A 24 -14.10 -14.41 -18.93
C SER A 24 -13.52 -13.07 -18.48
N GLU A 25 -12.46 -12.67 -19.15
CA GLU A 25 -11.63 -11.50 -18.84
C GLU A 25 -11.68 -10.58 -20.07
N GLU A 26 -12.89 -10.19 -20.44
CA GLU A 26 -13.22 -9.42 -21.64
C GLU A 26 -13.19 -7.91 -21.36
N ASP A 27 -13.25 -7.10 -22.42
CA ASP A 27 -13.54 -5.66 -22.37
C ASP A 27 -12.67 -4.84 -21.39
N ASN A 28 -11.35 -5.07 -21.39
CA ASN A 28 -10.36 -4.29 -20.63
C ASN A 28 -10.58 -4.37 -19.11
N GLY A 29 -10.46 -5.58 -18.57
CA GLY A 29 -10.53 -5.87 -17.13
C GLY A 29 -11.90 -6.32 -16.60
N ARG A 30 -12.93 -6.51 -17.42
CA ARG A 30 -14.25 -6.93 -16.93
C ARG A 30 -14.26 -8.43 -16.61
N HIS A 31 -14.71 -8.78 -15.40
CA HIS A 31 -14.77 -10.17 -14.95
C HIS A 31 -16.19 -10.72 -15.04
N LEU A 32 -16.35 -11.82 -15.76
CA LEU A 32 -17.63 -12.52 -15.90
C LEU A 32 -17.45 -14.01 -15.68
N TRP A 33 -18.28 -14.61 -14.83
CA TRP A 33 -18.29 -16.05 -14.64
C TRP A 33 -19.46 -16.70 -15.39
N ASP A 34 -19.13 -17.78 -16.11
CA ASP A 34 -20.09 -18.61 -16.84
C ASP A 34 -20.04 -20.05 -16.35
N TYR A 35 -21.21 -20.65 -16.18
CA TYR A 35 -21.35 -22.09 -15.98
C TYR A 35 -21.70 -22.76 -17.31
N LEU A 36 -20.89 -23.75 -17.73
CA LEU A 36 -21.06 -24.47 -18.99
C LEU A 36 -21.91 -25.74 -18.80
N GLU A 37 -23.11 -25.76 -19.39
CA GLU A 37 -24.09 -26.83 -19.16
C GLU A 37 -23.77 -28.16 -19.88
N SER A 38 -23.03 -28.14 -21.00
CA SER A 38 -22.75 -29.33 -21.80
C SER A 38 -21.26 -29.70 -21.81
N ASP A 39 -20.97 -30.97 -22.05
CA ASP A 39 -19.60 -31.47 -22.15
C ASP A 39 -18.90 -30.90 -23.40
N GLU A 40 -19.64 -30.75 -24.50
CA GLU A 40 -19.13 -30.13 -25.73
C GLU A 40 -18.72 -28.67 -25.49
N ALA A 41 -19.47 -27.91 -24.68
CA ALA A 41 -19.11 -26.56 -24.30
C ALA A 41 -17.83 -26.54 -23.44
N CYS A 42 -17.69 -27.50 -22.52
CA CYS A 42 -16.50 -27.64 -21.69
C CYS A 42 -15.26 -28.02 -22.51
N GLU A 43 -15.41 -28.85 -23.53
CA GLU A 43 -14.35 -29.19 -24.49
C GLU A 43 -13.96 -28.00 -25.36
N ALA A 44 -14.93 -27.21 -25.81
CA ALA A 44 -14.69 -26.02 -26.63
C ALA A 44 -13.99 -24.88 -25.87
N ARG A 45 -14.25 -24.75 -24.56
CA ARG A 45 -13.61 -23.78 -23.66
C ARG A 45 -13.08 -24.53 -22.44
N PRO A 46 -11.89 -25.14 -22.50
CA PRO A 46 -11.31 -25.85 -21.36
C PRO A 46 -10.94 -24.91 -20.21
N GLN A 47 -10.88 -25.42 -18.97
CA GLN A 47 -10.45 -24.60 -17.83
C GLN A 47 -8.98 -24.17 -17.98
N THR A 48 -8.76 -22.88 -17.80
CA THR A 48 -7.44 -22.26 -17.69
C THR A 48 -6.83 -22.51 -16.29
N ILE A 49 -5.57 -22.12 -16.13
CA ILE A 49 -4.91 -22.13 -14.81
C ILE A 49 -5.60 -21.12 -13.87
N ILE A 50 -6.00 -19.96 -14.42
CA ILE A 50 -6.72 -18.91 -13.69
C ILE A 50 -8.05 -19.44 -13.16
N ASP A 51 -8.85 -20.09 -14.03
CA ASP A 51 -10.13 -20.71 -13.63
C ASP A 51 -9.93 -21.61 -12.42
N LYS A 52 -8.96 -22.53 -12.51
CA LYS A 52 -8.69 -23.50 -11.45
C LYS A 52 -8.23 -22.83 -10.17
N PHE A 53 -7.30 -21.88 -10.26
CA PHE A 53 -6.79 -21.16 -9.09
C PHE A 53 -7.91 -20.40 -8.37
N MET A 54 -8.71 -19.62 -9.10
CA MET A 54 -9.79 -18.82 -8.53
C MET A 54 -10.89 -19.69 -7.92
N LEU A 55 -11.14 -20.88 -8.48
CA LEU A 55 -12.09 -21.86 -7.95
C LEU A 55 -11.53 -22.72 -6.80
N GLY A 56 -10.24 -22.59 -6.46
CA GLY A 56 -9.57 -23.43 -5.46
C GLY A 56 -9.32 -24.87 -5.91
N LEU A 57 -9.30 -25.11 -7.23
CA LEU A 57 -8.96 -26.39 -7.83
C LEU A 57 -7.45 -26.54 -8.03
N PRO A 58 -6.92 -27.78 -8.11
CA PRO A 58 -5.50 -28.00 -8.42
C PRO A 58 -5.11 -27.40 -9.76
N THR A 59 -4.17 -26.45 -9.76
CA THR A 59 -3.71 -25.76 -10.97
C THR A 59 -2.89 -26.66 -11.89
N GLY A 60 -2.24 -27.69 -11.33
CA GLY A 60 -1.31 -28.57 -12.05
C GLY A 60 0.05 -27.92 -12.34
N LEU A 61 0.33 -26.76 -11.75
CA LEU A 61 1.65 -26.11 -11.83
C LEU A 61 2.72 -26.96 -11.13
N PRO A 62 3.96 -26.98 -11.65
CA PRO A 62 5.03 -27.78 -11.08
C PRO A 62 5.49 -27.21 -9.73
N THR A 63 6.02 -28.10 -8.88
CA THR A 63 6.77 -27.69 -7.69
C THR A 63 8.06 -26.98 -8.10
N LEU A 64 8.33 -25.84 -7.46
CA LEU A 64 9.55 -25.06 -7.65
C LEU A 64 10.62 -25.47 -6.61
N PRO A 65 11.92 -25.31 -6.91
CA PRO A 65 12.97 -25.50 -5.93
C PRO A 65 12.77 -24.58 -4.71
N PRO A 66 12.92 -25.08 -3.46
CA PRO A 66 12.85 -24.24 -2.28
C PRO A 66 13.84 -23.09 -2.35
N ALA A 67 13.35 -21.86 -2.18
CA ALA A 67 14.17 -20.66 -2.20
C ALA A 67 15.15 -20.64 -1.02
N LYS A 68 16.41 -20.29 -1.30
CA LYS A 68 17.48 -20.13 -0.30
C LYS A 68 17.76 -18.68 0.04
N THR A 69 17.31 -17.76 -0.82
CA THR A 69 17.48 -16.32 -0.65
C THR A 69 16.13 -15.60 -0.81
N ALA A 70 16.06 -14.36 -0.31
CA ALA A 70 14.86 -13.54 -0.46
C ALA A 70 14.53 -13.29 -1.95
N LEU A 71 15.52 -13.02 -2.80
CA LEU A 71 15.30 -12.83 -4.24
C LEU A 71 14.82 -14.10 -4.93
N GLU A 72 15.34 -15.28 -4.57
CA GLU A 72 14.82 -16.55 -5.09
C GLU A 72 13.36 -16.77 -4.68
N ALA A 73 12.99 -16.40 -3.45
CA ALA A 73 11.61 -16.50 -2.99
C ALA A 73 10.70 -15.51 -3.72
N ALA A 74 11.15 -14.27 -3.95
CA ALA A 74 10.43 -13.30 -4.77
C ALA A 74 10.24 -13.81 -6.22
N ARG A 75 11.29 -14.39 -6.82
CA ARG A 75 11.22 -14.99 -8.16
C ARG A 75 10.26 -16.18 -8.22
N ASN A 76 10.29 -17.08 -7.24
CA ASN A 76 9.33 -18.18 -7.14
C ASN A 76 7.89 -17.66 -7.02
N GLY A 77 7.68 -16.64 -6.19
CA GLY A 77 6.39 -15.96 -6.03
C GLY A 77 5.87 -15.40 -7.34
N PHE A 78 6.72 -14.68 -8.08
CA PHE A 78 6.29 -14.13 -9.36
C PHE A 78 6.17 -15.17 -10.47
N SER A 79 7.00 -16.22 -10.47
CA SER A 79 6.86 -17.33 -11.42
C SER A 79 5.46 -17.95 -11.34
N PHE A 80 4.95 -18.16 -10.12
CA PHE A 80 3.56 -18.55 -9.89
C PHE A 80 2.58 -17.48 -10.35
N PHE A 81 2.73 -16.24 -9.85
CA PHE A 81 1.74 -15.18 -10.05
C PHE A 81 1.65 -14.69 -11.51
N ARG A 82 2.71 -14.87 -12.31
CA ARG A 82 2.72 -14.64 -13.76
C ARG A 82 1.72 -15.53 -14.50
N HIS A 83 1.46 -16.75 -14.01
CA HIS A 83 0.41 -17.61 -14.56
C HIS A 83 -1.01 -17.13 -14.24
N MET A 84 -1.15 -16.15 -13.34
CA MET A 84 -2.43 -15.53 -12.97
C MET A 84 -2.69 -14.22 -13.74
N GLN A 85 -1.80 -13.83 -14.65
CA GLN A 85 -2.03 -12.66 -15.49
C GLN A 85 -3.08 -12.98 -16.56
N ALA A 86 -4.08 -12.11 -16.62
CA ALA A 86 -5.11 -12.09 -17.64
C ALA A 86 -4.56 -11.97 -19.06
N SER A 87 -5.36 -12.37 -20.04
CA SER A 87 -4.97 -12.25 -21.45
C SER A 87 -4.72 -10.81 -21.88
N ASP A 88 -5.48 -9.85 -21.34
CA ASP A 88 -5.38 -8.41 -21.59
C ASP A 88 -4.33 -7.69 -20.71
N GLY A 89 -3.73 -8.38 -19.73
CA GLY A 89 -2.57 -7.92 -18.98
C GLY A 89 -2.77 -7.56 -17.50
N HIS A 90 -4.00 -7.54 -17.00
CA HIS A 90 -4.28 -7.32 -15.56
C HIS A 90 -4.27 -8.64 -14.76
N TRP A 91 -4.55 -8.58 -13.45
CA TRP A 91 -4.71 -9.75 -12.60
C TRP A 91 -6.14 -9.82 -12.04
N PRO A 92 -6.93 -10.83 -12.40
CA PRO A 92 -8.26 -11.02 -11.84
C PRO A 92 -8.18 -11.35 -10.34
N CYS A 93 -9.21 -10.98 -9.59
CA CYS A 93 -9.16 -11.08 -8.13
C CYS A 93 -10.57 -11.11 -7.52
N GLU A 94 -10.76 -11.98 -6.52
CA GLU A 94 -11.92 -11.93 -5.64
C GLU A 94 -11.82 -10.69 -4.73
N TYR A 95 -12.87 -9.87 -4.65
CA TYR A 95 -12.86 -8.68 -3.80
C TYR A 95 -14.05 -8.67 -2.84
N ASP A 96 -14.09 -9.65 -1.94
CA ASP A 96 -15.19 -9.90 -1.01
C ASP A 96 -14.83 -9.55 0.45
N GLY A 97 -15.79 -9.58 1.37
CA GLY A 97 -15.57 -9.44 2.81
C GLY A 97 -16.82 -8.99 3.57
N PRO A 98 -17.48 -7.91 3.13
CA PRO A 98 -18.72 -7.41 3.76
C PRO A 98 -19.88 -8.39 3.64
N MET A 99 -20.57 -8.68 4.74
CA MET A 99 -21.66 -9.66 4.77
C MET A 99 -23.05 -9.04 4.53
N PHE A 100 -23.12 -7.80 4.04
CA PHE A 100 -24.37 -7.10 3.72
C PHE A 100 -24.54 -6.78 2.22
N ILE A 101 -23.49 -6.92 1.40
CA ILE A 101 -23.55 -6.64 -0.03
C ILE A 101 -24.21 -7.78 -0.82
N THR A 102 -23.83 -9.04 -0.55
CA THR A 102 -24.45 -10.22 -1.17
C THR A 102 -25.95 -10.33 -0.83
N PRO A 103 -26.41 -10.09 0.41
CA PRO A 103 -27.84 -9.95 0.68
C PRO A 103 -28.54 -8.82 -0.11
N GLY A 104 -27.90 -7.66 -0.26
CA GLY A 104 -28.43 -6.54 -1.06
C GLY A 104 -28.59 -6.90 -2.54
N LEU A 105 -27.65 -7.65 -3.12
CA LEU A 105 -27.74 -8.24 -4.45
C LEU A 105 -28.97 -9.13 -4.60
N ILE A 106 -29.16 -10.04 -3.66
CA ILE A 106 -30.23 -11.04 -3.69
C ILE A 106 -31.60 -10.38 -3.50
N ILE A 107 -31.75 -9.53 -2.48
CA ILE A 107 -33.00 -8.82 -2.19
C ILE A 107 -33.34 -7.84 -3.32
N GLY A 108 -32.39 -7.01 -3.75
CA GLY A 108 -32.59 -6.06 -4.85
C GLY A 108 -32.98 -6.75 -6.15
N SER A 109 -32.39 -7.90 -6.46
CA SER A 109 -32.77 -8.71 -7.62
C SER A 109 -34.18 -9.30 -7.46
N TYR A 110 -34.52 -9.82 -6.28
CA TYR A 110 -35.84 -10.40 -6.00
C TYR A 110 -36.97 -9.38 -6.19
N VAL A 111 -36.86 -8.21 -5.55
CA VAL A 111 -37.94 -7.20 -5.54
C VAL A 111 -38.13 -6.52 -6.89
N THR A 112 -37.17 -6.66 -7.80
CA THR A 112 -37.25 -6.15 -9.17
C THR A 112 -37.58 -7.23 -10.20
N GLY A 113 -37.71 -8.49 -9.78
CA GLY A 113 -37.93 -9.64 -10.68
C GLY A 113 -36.71 -10.03 -11.51
N MET A 114 -35.51 -9.62 -11.11
CA MET A 114 -34.27 -9.93 -11.81
C MET A 114 -33.78 -11.34 -11.43
N GLU A 115 -33.98 -12.30 -12.33
CA GLU A 115 -33.66 -13.70 -12.07
C GLU A 115 -32.15 -13.98 -11.99
N PHE A 116 -31.82 -15.09 -11.32
CA PHE A 116 -30.50 -15.73 -11.31
C PHE A 116 -30.61 -17.08 -12.00
N LYS A 117 -29.51 -17.55 -12.60
CA LYS A 117 -29.39 -18.94 -13.02
C LYS A 117 -29.45 -19.86 -11.80
N ARG A 118 -29.83 -21.13 -12.00
CA ARG A 118 -29.93 -22.09 -10.90
C ARG A 118 -28.59 -22.25 -10.18
N GLU A 119 -27.51 -22.31 -10.94
CA GLU A 119 -26.13 -22.51 -10.48
C GLU A 119 -25.62 -21.30 -9.69
N GLU A 120 -25.94 -20.08 -10.14
CA GLU A 120 -25.66 -18.85 -9.39
C GLU A 120 -26.36 -18.88 -8.03
N ARG A 121 -27.64 -19.31 -7.97
CA ARG A 121 -28.37 -19.42 -6.70
C ARG A 121 -27.80 -20.47 -5.77
N LEU A 122 -27.39 -21.62 -6.30
CA LEU A 122 -26.74 -22.69 -5.54
C LEU A 122 -25.44 -22.19 -4.92
N GLU A 123 -24.61 -21.49 -5.70
CA GLU A 123 -23.31 -21.02 -5.21
C GLU A 123 -23.39 -19.78 -4.33
N LEU A 124 -24.38 -18.90 -4.53
CA LEU A 124 -24.71 -17.83 -3.57
C LEU A 124 -25.16 -18.42 -2.22
N THR A 125 -25.96 -19.50 -2.26
CA THR A 125 -26.38 -20.22 -1.06
C THR A 125 -25.19 -20.84 -0.34
N ARG A 126 -24.32 -21.54 -1.08
CA ARG A 126 -23.11 -22.17 -0.55
C ARG A 126 -22.20 -21.15 0.12
N TYR A 127 -21.96 -20.01 -0.52
CA TYR A 127 -21.15 -18.93 0.05
C TYR A 127 -21.69 -18.47 1.39
N ILE A 128 -22.98 -18.15 1.48
CA ILE A 128 -23.58 -17.69 2.74
C ILE A 128 -23.49 -18.79 3.81
N PHE A 129 -23.71 -20.07 3.47
CA PHE A 129 -23.52 -21.19 4.39
C PHE A 129 -22.08 -21.28 4.92
N ARG A 130 -21.09 -21.12 4.04
CA ARG A 130 -19.66 -21.17 4.40
C ARG A 130 -19.24 -20.03 5.33
N MET A 131 -19.88 -18.86 5.21
CA MET A 131 -19.60 -17.72 6.08
C MET A 131 -20.34 -17.76 7.41
N ALA A 132 -21.23 -18.74 7.63
CA ALA A 132 -21.96 -18.88 8.89
C ALA A 132 -20.99 -19.21 10.03
N HIS A 133 -21.13 -18.51 11.16
CA HIS A 133 -20.27 -18.74 12.30
C HIS A 133 -20.49 -20.16 12.86
N ALA A 134 -19.39 -20.90 13.04
CA ALA A 134 -19.45 -22.34 13.29
C ALA A 134 -20.22 -22.70 14.58
N GLU A 135 -20.14 -21.86 15.62
CA GLU A 135 -20.73 -22.16 16.92
C GLU A 135 -22.22 -21.80 17.01
N ASP A 136 -22.60 -20.59 16.63
CA ASP A 136 -23.95 -20.04 16.81
C ASP A 136 -24.74 -19.95 15.48
N GLY A 137 -24.11 -20.15 14.32
CA GLY A 137 -24.79 -20.13 13.02
C GLY A 137 -25.27 -18.75 12.57
N GLY A 138 -24.76 -17.67 13.19
CA GLY A 138 -25.04 -16.30 12.76
C GLY A 138 -23.99 -15.74 11.79
N TRP A 139 -24.13 -14.46 11.45
CA TRP A 139 -23.18 -13.72 10.61
C TRP A 139 -22.92 -12.33 11.20
N GLY A 140 -21.70 -11.83 11.01
CA GLY A 140 -21.30 -10.48 11.39
C GLY A 140 -21.47 -9.44 10.30
N LEU A 141 -20.91 -8.24 10.51
CA LEU A 141 -20.86 -7.17 9.51
C LEU A 141 -19.98 -7.53 8.29
N HIS A 142 -18.93 -8.31 8.55
CA HIS A 142 -17.99 -8.86 7.57
C HIS A 142 -17.62 -10.29 8.00
N LYS A 143 -16.96 -11.06 7.12
CA LYS A 143 -16.73 -12.50 7.33
C LYS A 143 -15.85 -12.89 8.53
N GLU A 144 -15.04 -11.96 9.04
CA GLU A 144 -14.25 -12.14 10.29
C GLU A 144 -14.90 -11.48 11.53
N GLY A 145 -16.06 -10.86 11.34
CA GLY A 145 -16.80 -10.18 12.40
C GLY A 145 -17.50 -11.16 13.32
N HIS A 146 -17.73 -10.77 14.57
CA HIS A 146 -18.63 -11.50 15.45
C HIS A 146 -20.07 -11.45 14.93
N THR A 147 -20.87 -12.45 15.28
CA THR A 147 -22.30 -12.50 14.94
C THR A 147 -23.04 -11.23 15.39
N THR A 148 -23.81 -10.62 14.49
CA THR A 148 -24.65 -9.45 14.80
C THR A 148 -26.09 -9.61 14.32
N VAL A 149 -26.99 -8.69 14.70
CA VAL A 149 -28.37 -8.69 14.17
C VAL A 149 -28.32 -8.35 12.69
N PHE A 150 -27.55 -7.35 12.28
CA PHE A 150 -27.47 -6.91 10.89
C PHE A 150 -27.00 -8.02 9.94
N GLY A 151 -25.88 -8.66 10.26
CA GLY A 151 -25.35 -9.75 9.46
C GLY A 151 -26.31 -10.93 9.41
N THR A 152 -26.83 -11.35 10.57
CA THR A 152 -27.67 -12.54 10.66
C THR A 152 -29.02 -12.37 9.97
N VAL A 153 -29.70 -11.23 10.17
CA VAL A 153 -31.04 -11.01 9.59
C VAL A 153 -30.97 -10.93 8.06
N LEU A 154 -29.97 -10.25 7.51
CA LEU A 154 -29.84 -10.11 6.06
C LEU A 154 -29.45 -11.41 5.37
N ASN A 155 -28.48 -12.15 5.93
CA ASN A 155 -28.05 -13.43 5.34
C ASN A 155 -29.11 -14.52 5.49
N TYR A 156 -29.82 -14.59 6.63
CA TYR A 156 -30.98 -15.46 6.77
C TYR A 156 -32.05 -15.15 5.72
N THR A 157 -32.39 -13.86 5.57
CA THR A 157 -33.40 -13.41 4.60
C THR A 157 -32.98 -13.76 3.17
N ALA A 158 -31.72 -13.51 2.82
CA ALA A 158 -31.16 -13.82 1.51
C ALA A 158 -31.23 -15.32 1.20
N LEU A 159 -30.91 -16.20 2.15
CA LEU A 159 -31.05 -17.65 2.00
C LEU A 159 -32.50 -18.09 1.76
N ARG A 160 -33.46 -17.50 2.48
CA ARG A 160 -34.90 -17.76 2.26
C ARG A 160 -35.35 -17.32 0.87
N VAL A 161 -34.90 -16.13 0.43
CA VAL A 161 -35.14 -15.59 -0.92
C VAL A 161 -34.53 -16.49 -2.01
N LEU A 162 -33.31 -16.99 -1.79
CA LEU A 162 -32.67 -17.96 -2.68
C LEU A 162 -33.35 -19.33 -2.70
N GLY A 163 -34.35 -19.60 -1.87
CA GLY A 163 -35.14 -20.83 -1.89
C GLY A 163 -34.74 -21.89 -0.87
N VAL A 164 -33.86 -21.58 0.09
CA VAL A 164 -33.55 -22.49 1.21
C VAL A 164 -34.73 -22.54 2.17
N ARG A 165 -35.16 -23.74 2.56
CA ARG A 165 -36.32 -23.93 3.43
C ARG A 165 -36.07 -23.46 4.87
N ALA A 166 -37.10 -22.94 5.53
CA ALA A 166 -37.01 -22.45 6.91
C ALA A 166 -36.68 -23.54 7.95
N ASP A 167 -36.92 -24.82 7.64
CA ASP A 167 -36.64 -25.98 8.48
C ASP A 167 -35.25 -26.60 8.23
N HIS A 168 -34.48 -26.08 7.26
CA HIS A 168 -33.12 -26.52 7.02
C HIS A 168 -32.23 -26.29 8.27
N PRO A 169 -31.30 -27.21 8.62
CA PRO A 169 -30.52 -27.11 9.86
C PRO A 169 -29.79 -25.77 10.06
N VAL A 170 -29.16 -25.25 8.99
CA VAL A 170 -28.51 -23.92 8.99
C VAL A 170 -29.53 -22.81 9.33
N MET A 171 -30.73 -22.88 8.76
CA MET A 171 -31.77 -21.86 8.95
C MET A 171 -32.36 -21.91 10.36
N VAL A 172 -32.59 -23.10 10.91
CA VAL A 172 -33.05 -23.27 12.29
C VAL A 172 -32.05 -22.68 13.28
N LYS A 173 -30.76 -22.95 13.08
CA LYS A 173 -29.68 -22.44 13.93
C LYS A 173 -29.58 -20.91 13.84
N ALA A 174 -29.52 -20.37 12.62
CA ALA A 174 -29.49 -18.94 12.35
C ALA A 174 -30.68 -18.19 12.94
N ARG A 175 -31.91 -18.69 12.75
CA ARG A 175 -33.13 -18.10 13.32
C ARG A 175 -33.11 -18.12 14.84
N GLY A 176 -32.67 -19.24 15.43
CA GLY A 176 -32.51 -19.34 16.89
C GLY A 176 -31.53 -18.30 17.43
N THR A 177 -30.43 -18.05 16.72
CA THR A 177 -29.44 -17.01 17.08
C THR A 177 -29.98 -15.61 16.88
N LEU A 178 -30.66 -15.32 15.77
CA LEU A 178 -31.35 -14.05 15.55
C LEU A 178 -32.35 -13.73 16.66
N HIS A 179 -33.15 -14.72 17.08
CA HIS A 179 -34.14 -14.55 18.16
C HIS A 179 -33.48 -14.34 19.53
N LYS A 180 -32.34 -15.00 19.81
CA LYS A 180 -31.54 -14.71 21.02
C LYS A 180 -31.02 -13.27 21.04
N LEU A 181 -30.78 -12.68 19.88
CA LEU A 181 -30.40 -11.27 19.73
C LEU A 181 -31.60 -10.32 19.69
N GLY A 182 -32.83 -10.80 19.93
CA GLY A 182 -34.04 -9.96 19.98
C GLY A 182 -34.78 -9.81 18.65
N GLY A 183 -34.38 -10.54 17.60
CA GLY A 183 -35.05 -10.52 16.30
C GLY A 183 -34.71 -9.29 15.45
N ALA A 184 -35.40 -9.15 14.32
CA ALA A 184 -35.11 -8.14 13.30
C ALA A 184 -35.47 -6.70 13.70
N VAL A 185 -36.25 -6.47 14.76
CA VAL A 185 -36.59 -5.10 15.23
C VAL A 185 -35.35 -4.28 15.64
N GLY A 186 -34.30 -4.95 16.12
CA GLY A 186 -33.05 -4.33 16.53
C GLY A 186 -32.02 -4.14 15.40
N ALA A 187 -32.39 -4.34 14.13
CA ALA A 187 -31.45 -4.16 13.02
C ALA A 187 -31.00 -2.68 12.89
N PRO A 188 -29.76 -2.41 12.46
CA PRO A 188 -29.33 -1.05 12.08
C PRO A 188 -30.15 -0.46 10.92
N GLN A 189 -30.05 0.86 10.70
CA GLN A 189 -30.83 1.60 9.70
C GLN A 189 -30.75 0.97 8.30
N TRP A 190 -29.57 0.52 7.88
CA TRP A 190 -29.38 -0.14 6.58
C TRP A 190 -30.07 -1.51 6.49
N GLY A 191 -30.11 -2.25 7.59
CA GLY A 191 -30.84 -3.52 7.68
C GLY A 191 -32.34 -3.29 7.60
N LYS A 192 -32.86 -2.34 8.39
CA LYS A 192 -34.26 -1.94 8.36
C LYS A 192 -34.68 -1.50 6.95
N PHE A 193 -33.84 -0.71 6.27
CA PHE A 193 -34.09 -0.26 4.90
C PHE A 193 -34.30 -1.43 3.91
N TRP A 194 -33.39 -2.41 3.86
CA TRP A 194 -33.52 -3.57 2.96
C TRP A 194 -34.73 -4.42 3.30
N LEU A 195 -35.02 -4.62 4.59
CA LEU A 195 -36.20 -5.35 5.05
C LEU A 195 -37.50 -4.61 4.72
N SER A 196 -37.51 -3.27 4.72
CA SER A 196 -38.65 -2.46 4.30
C SER A 196 -38.91 -2.52 2.81
N ILE A 197 -37.85 -2.48 2.00
CA ILE A 197 -37.95 -2.72 0.55
C ILE A 197 -38.54 -4.10 0.25
N LEU A 198 -38.10 -5.14 0.97
CA LEU A 198 -38.63 -6.50 0.85
C LEU A 198 -40.04 -6.65 1.43
N ASN A 199 -40.59 -5.63 2.08
CA ASN A 199 -41.91 -5.63 2.71
C ASN A 199 -42.02 -6.59 3.91
N VAL A 200 -40.92 -6.82 4.63
CA VAL A 200 -40.87 -7.61 5.87
C VAL A 200 -40.53 -6.79 7.10
N TYR A 201 -40.43 -5.46 6.99
CA TYR A 201 -40.25 -4.49 8.08
C TYR A 201 -40.99 -3.20 7.71
N ASP A 202 -41.78 -2.59 8.59
CA ASP A 202 -42.54 -1.38 8.20
C ASP A 202 -41.65 -0.13 8.13
N TRP A 203 -41.85 0.69 7.09
CA TRP A 203 -41.13 1.97 6.91
C TRP A 203 -41.29 2.90 8.12
N ASP A 204 -42.39 2.82 8.87
CA ASP A 204 -42.61 3.63 10.06
C ASP A 204 -41.63 3.30 11.20
N GLY A 205 -40.97 2.14 11.16
CA GLY A 205 -39.91 1.77 12.09
C GLY A 205 -38.51 2.17 11.66
N THR A 206 -38.39 3.03 10.65
CA THR A 206 -37.11 3.59 10.19
C THR A 206 -37.04 5.09 10.49
N ASN A 207 -35.85 5.62 10.79
CA ASN A 207 -35.69 7.06 10.87
C ASN A 207 -35.80 7.70 9.48
N SER A 208 -36.31 8.92 9.41
CA SER A 208 -36.48 9.63 8.13
C SER A 208 -35.13 9.85 7.44
N LEU A 209 -35.09 9.53 6.15
CA LEU A 209 -33.95 9.77 5.27
C LEU A 209 -33.97 11.17 4.62
N LEU A 210 -34.94 12.01 5.01
CA LEU A 210 -35.11 13.42 4.62
C LEU A 210 -34.76 13.75 3.14
N PRO A 211 -35.58 13.30 2.17
CA PRO A 211 -35.39 13.57 0.74
C PRO A 211 -35.17 15.05 0.41
N GLU A 212 -35.81 15.95 1.16
CA GLU A 212 -35.78 17.40 0.96
C GLU A 212 -34.38 18.03 1.17
N LEU A 213 -33.42 17.33 1.79
CA LEU A 213 -32.03 17.81 1.89
C LEU A 213 -31.41 18.14 0.53
N TRP A 214 -31.84 17.43 -0.52
CA TRP A 214 -31.34 17.58 -1.89
C TRP A 214 -31.86 18.82 -2.63
N LEU A 215 -32.77 19.57 -2.01
CA LEU A 215 -33.26 20.86 -2.52
C LEU A 215 -32.63 22.05 -1.80
N LEU A 216 -31.83 21.82 -0.77
CA LEU A 216 -31.17 22.88 -0.04
C LEU A 216 -30.18 23.65 -0.95
N PRO A 217 -29.93 24.94 -0.68
CA PRO A 217 -28.84 25.64 -1.35
C PRO A 217 -27.49 24.96 -1.12
N GLU A 218 -26.74 24.72 -2.20
CA GLU A 218 -25.47 23.98 -2.20
C GLU A 218 -24.35 24.64 -1.35
N TRP A 219 -24.47 25.93 -1.04
CA TRP A 219 -23.52 26.62 -0.15
C TRP A 219 -23.70 26.25 1.32
N LEU A 220 -24.81 25.61 1.71
CA LEU A 220 -25.02 25.16 3.09
C LEU A 220 -24.05 24.03 3.46
N PRO A 221 -23.42 24.06 4.64
CA PRO A 221 -22.48 23.02 5.05
C PRO A 221 -23.08 21.62 5.15
N ILE A 222 -24.38 21.51 5.43
CA ILE A 222 -25.10 20.23 5.56
C ILE A 222 -25.53 19.62 4.22
N HIS A 223 -25.38 20.34 3.10
CA HIS A 223 -25.90 19.89 1.82
C HIS A 223 -25.24 18.55 1.40
N PRO A 224 -26.01 17.54 0.93
CA PRO A 224 -25.48 16.21 0.62
C PRO A 224 -24.34 16.14 -0.41
N HIS A 225 -24.23 17.08 -1.36
CA HIS A 225 -23.07 17.16 -2.29
C HIS A 225 -21.71 17.24 -1.57
N ARG A 226 -21.70 17.70 -0.31
CA ARG A 226 -20.49 17.81 0.52
C ARG A 226 -20.16 16.52 1.25
N TRP A 227 -21.08 15.56 1.25
CA TRP A 227 -20.86 14.29 1.91
C TRP A 227 -19.87 13.45 1.13
N TRP A 228 -19.23 12.52 1.83
CA TRP A 228 -18.40 11.50 1.20
C TRP A 228 -19.16 10.81 0.07
N ILE A 229 -18.49 10.54 -1.04
CA ILE A 229 -19.16 10.06 -2.25
C ILE A 229 -19.88 8.72 -2.06
N HIS A 230 -19.31 7.79 -1.28
CA HIS A 230 -19.95 6.51 -0.95
C HIS A 230 -21.23 6.71 -0.14
N SER A 231 -21.19 7.53 0.92
CA SER A 231 -22.39 7.91 1.66
C SER A 231 -23.41 8.59 0.75
N ARG A 232 -22.98 9.60 0.00
CA ARG A 232 -23.84 10.37 -0.91
C ARG A 232 -24.57 9.46 -1.90
N ASN A 233 -23.85 8.60 -2.61
CA ASN A 233 -24.41 7.72 -3.62
C ASN A 233 -25.28 6.60 -3.05
N VAL A 234 -25.09 6.18 -1.80
CA VAL A 234 -26.02 5.27 -1.11
C VAL A 234 -27.27 5.99 -0.64
N PHE A 235 -27.13 7.18 -0.03
CA PHE A 235 -28.26 7.93 0.50
C PHE A 235 -29.19 8.51 -0.58
N ILE A 236 -28.72 8.73 -1.82
CA ILE A 236 -29.57 9.16 -2.95
C ILE A 236 -30.72 8.16 -3.19
N PRO A 237 -30.46 6.89 -3.60
CA PRO A 237 -31.53 5.94 -3.86
C PRO A 237 -32.24 5.51 -2.58
N MET A 238 -31.56 5.49 -1.42
CA MET A 238 -32.25 5.25 -0.14
C MET A 238 -33.34 6.29 0.13
N SER A 239 -33.00 7.58 0.01
CA SER A 239 -33.95 8.67 0.24
C SER A 239 -35.09 8.62 -0.78
N PHE A 240 -34.79 8.28 -2.03
CA PHE A 240 -35.80 8.14 -3.09
C PHE A 240 -36.80 7.01 -2.78
N LEU A 241 -36.31 5.82 -2.46
CA LEU A 241 -37.15 4.64 -2.19
C LEU A 241 -37.95 4.81 -0.89
N PHE A 242 -37.36 5.45 0.12
CA PHE A 242 -38.07 5.86 1.33
C PHE A 242 -39.18 6.86 1.03
N ALA A 243 -38.91 7.90 0.23
CA ALA A 243 -39.92 8.89 -0.18
C ALA A 243 -41.11 8.26 -0.91
N LYS A 244 -40.83 7.22 -1.70
CA LYS A 244 -41.85 6.41 -2.41
C LYS A 244 -42.53 5.37 -1.52
N ARG A 245 -42.01 5.11 -0.32
CA ARG A 245 -42.43 4.00 0.55
C ARG A 245 -42.48 2.68 -0.22
N PHE A 246 -41.46 2.44 -1.05
CA PHE A 246 -41.40 1.24 -1.89
C PHE A 246 -41.47 -0.02 -1.02
N LYS A 247 -42.36 -0.95 -1.39
CA LYS A 247 -42.55 -2.25 -0.75
C LYS A 247 -42.75 -3.28 -1.87
N ALA A 248 -42.02 -4.39 -1.82
CA ALA A 248 -42.26 -5.52 -2.70
C ALA A 248 -43.71 -6.02 -2.56
N PRO A 249 -44.37 -6.45 -3.66
CA PRO A 249 -45.68 -7.08 -3.58
C PRO A 249 -45.68 -8.28 -2.63
N GLU A 250 -46.72 -8.44 -1.82
CA GLU A 250 -46.79 -9.54 -0.87
C GLU A 250 -46.93 -10.89 -1.57
N ASP A 251 -46.19 -11.87 -1.07
CA ASP A 251 -46.24 -13.27 -1.48
C ASP A 251 -46.03 -14.20 -0.28
N ASP A 252 -46.17 -15.51 -0.49
CA ASP A 252 -46.07 -16.51 0.57
C ASP A 252 -44.70 -16.49 1.29
N LEU A 253 -43.62 -16.16 0.58
CA LEU A 253 -42.29 -16.06 1.16
C LEU A 253 -42.20 -14.86 2.12
N ILE A 254 -42.66 -13.69 1.69
CA ILE A 254 -42.70 -12.46 2.51
C ILE A 254 -43.56 -12.68 3.76
N LEU A 255 -44.72 -13.31 3.62
CA LEU A 255 -45.59 -13.65 4.76
C LEU A 255 -44.93 -14.65 5.72
N SER A 256 -44.16 -15.62 5.19
CA SER A 256 -43.38 -16.56 6.00
C SER A 256 -42.26 -15.84 6.75
N LEU A 257 -41.49 -14.98 6.08
CA LEU A 257 -40.41 -14.20 6.68
C LEU A 257 -40.91 -13.32 7.85
N ARG A 258 -42.08 -12.69 7.72
CA ARG A 258 -42.71 -11.93 8.81
C ARG A 258 -42.97 -12.78 10.06
N ARG A 259 -43.14 -14.10 9.94
CA ARG A 259 -43.28 -15.03 11.09
C ARG A 259 -41.95 -15.58 11.59
N GLU A 260 -40.91 -15.53 10.75
CA GLU A 260 -39.61 -16.12 11.02
C GLU A 260 -38.62 -15.14 11.67
N LEU A 261 -38.65 -13.87 11.27
CA LEU A 261 -37.62 -12.88 11.61
C LEU A 261 -37.77 -12.22 12.99
N TYR A 262 -38.93 -12.36 13.61
CA TYR A 262 -39.34 -11.62 14.81
C TYR A 262 -39.61 -12.55 15.98
N VAL A 263 -39.33 -12.07 17.20
CA VAL A 263 -39.61 -12.79 18.46
C VAL A 263 -41.08 -12.64 18.84
N GLU A 264 -41.64 -11.45 18.61
CA GLU A 264 -43.06 -11.16 18.74
C GLU A 264 -43.78 -11.30 17.39
N ASP A 265 -45.11 -11.29 17.42
CA ASP A 265 -45.92 -11.32 16.20
C ASP A 265 -45.78 -10.00 15.43
N TYR A 266 -45.33 -10.09 14.17
CA TYR A 266 -45.10 -8.98 13.25
C TYR A 266 -46.23 -7.94 13.22
N TYR A 267 -47.49 -8.40 13.29
CA TYR A 267 -48.65 -7.52 13.15
C TYR A 267 -48.96 -6.71 14.42
N TYR A 268 -48.28 -6.98 15.53
CA TYR A 268 -48.41 -6.26 16.80
C TYR A 268 -47.18 -5.42 17.17
N ILE A 269 -46.13 -5.42 16.34
CA ILE A 269 -44.93 -4.60 16.55
C ILE A 269 -45.30 -3.12 16.51
N ASP A 270 -44.91 -2.37 17.53
CA ASP A 270 -44.97 -0.90 17.54
C ASP A 270 -43.83 -0.33 16.69
N TRP A 271 -44.04 -0.24 15.37
CA TRP A 271 -43.02 0.20 14.42
C TRP A 271 -42.37 1.55 14.78
N PRO A 272 -43.11 2.63 15.08
CA PRO A 272 -42.51 3.89 15.52
C PRO A 272 -41.50 3.77 16.67
N ALA A 273 -41.74 2.88 17.64
CA ALA A 273 -40.81 2.66 18.75
C ALA A 273 -39.50 1.97 18.30
N GLN A 274 -39.47 1.34 17.14
CA GLN A 274 -38.31 0.62 16.63
C GLN A 274 -37.31 1.52 15.88
N ARG A 275 -37.65 2.80 15.59
CA ARG A 275 -36.78 3.73 14.83
C ARG A 275 -35.36 3.79 15.39
N ASN A 276 -35.25 4.00 16.71
CA ASN A 276 -33.99 4.05 17.44
C ASN A 276 -33.68 2.75 18.20
N ASN A 277 -34.41 1.66 17.94
CA ASN A 277 -34.06 0.33 18.44
C ASN A 277 -32.96 -0.26 17.56
N ILE A 278 -31.73 -0.22 18.04
CA ILE A 278 -30.58 -0.89 17.42
C ILE A 278 -29.96 -1.78 18.49
N ASN A 279 -29.71 -3.04 18.16
CA ASN A 279 -29.07 -3.94 19.10
C ASN A 279 -27.65 -3.44 19.43
N PRO A 280 -27.26 -3.35 20.72
CA PRO A 280 -25.94 -2.90 21.12
C PRO A 280 -24.76 -3.67 20.48
N ILE A 281 -24.97 -4.92 20.05
CA ILE A 281 -23.92 -5.73 19.40
C ILE A 281 -23.50 -5.19 18.02
N ASP A 282 -24.39 -4.42 17.38
CA ASP A 282 -24.16 -3.79 16.07
C ASP A 282 -23.64 -2.34 16.22
N LEU A 283 -23.76 -1.71 17.40
CA LEU A 283 -23.47 -0.29 17.58
C LEU A 283 -21.96 -0.02 17.66
N TYR A 284 -21.42 0.59 16.61
CA TYR A 284 -20.09 1.20 16.60
C TYR A 284 -20.15 2.72 16.81
N ALA A 285 -21.01 3.40 16.04
CA ALA A 285 -21.24 4.84 16.06
C ALA A 285 -22.67 5.12 16.58
N PRO A 286 -22.89 5.16 17.91
CA PRO A 286 -24.21 5.45 18.46
C PRO A 286 -24.66 6.85 18.05
N HIS A 287 -25.97 7.02 17.82
CA HIS A 287 -26.52 8.34 17.49
C HIS A 287 -26.17 9.37 18.56
N THR A 288 -25.64 10.50 18.13
CA THR A 288 -25.37 11.62 19.05
C THR A 288 -26.68 12.21 19.56
N SER A 289 -26.62 12.99 20.64
CA SER A 289 -27.80 13.75 21.12
C SER A 289 -28.33 14.73 20.07
N VAL A 290 -27.45 15.26 19.21
CA VAL A 290 -27.83 16.15 18.08
C VAL A 290 -28.64 15.36 17.06
N LEU A 291 -28.16 14.19 16.63
CA LEU A 291 -28.86 13.37 15.66
C LEU A 291 -30.20 12.87 16.21
N ASN A 292 -30.24 12.40 17.46
CA ASN A 292 -31.49 11.99 18.11
C ASN A 292 -32.51 13.12 18.17
N PHE A 293 -32.08 14.35 18.49
CA PHE A 293 -32.94 15.52 18.47
C PHE A 293 -33.48 15.81 17.06
N LEU A 294 -32.63 15.75 16.04
CA LEU A 294 -33.04 15.92 14.64
C LEU A 294 -34.03 14.83 14.23
N PHE A 295 -33.78 13.55 14.55
CA PHE A 295 -34.72 12.47 14.28
C PHE A 295 -36.05 12.64 15.01
N GLY A 296 -36.07 13.22 16.22
CA GLY A 296 -37.31 13.61 16.90
C GLY A 296 -38.12 14.63 16.10
N ILE A 297 -37.46 15.67 15.56
CA ILE A 297 -38.10 16.66 14.68
C ILE A 297 -38.60 15.99 13.40
N LEU A 298 -37.76 15.17 12.78
CA LEU A 298 -38.09 14.51 11.51
C LEU A 298 -39.21 13.48 11.66
N GLY A 299 -39.32 12.83 12.82
CA GLY A 299 -40.44 11.95 13.15
C GLY A 299 -41.79 12.68 13.22
N ILE A 300 -41.79 13.99 13.51
CA ILE A 300 -42.99 14.85 13.46
C ILE A 300 -43.23 15.38 12.05
N TYR A 301 -42.16 15.74 11.33
CA TYR A 301 -42.25 16.25 9.96
C TYR A 301 -42.74 15.20 8.97
N GLU A 302 -42.24 13.96 9.06
CA GLU A 302 -42.42 12.94 8.03
C GLU A 302 -43.90 12.60 7.73
N PRO A 303 -44.80 12.42 8.72
CA PRO A 303 -46.23 12.23 8.45
C PRO A 303 -46.92 13.45 7.82
N CYS A 304 -46.33 14.63 7.98
CA CYS A 304 -46.85 15.93 7.53
C CYS A 304 -46.02 16.53 6.39
N ALA A 305 -45.21 15.71 5.70
CA ALA A 305 -44.29 16.19 4.68
C ALA A 305 -45.03 16.96 3.58
N ILE A 306 -44.48 18.10 3.18
CA ILE A 306 -45.16 19.03 2.26
C ILE A 306 -45.15 18.44 0.84
N PRO A 307 -46.29 18.01 0.26
CA PRO A 307 -46.27 17.17 -0.94
C PRO A 307 -45.59 17.79 -2.17
N PRO A 308 -45.75 19.10 -2.47
CA PRO A 308 -44.99 19.73 -3.55
C PRO A 308 -43.47 19.67 -3.36
N ILE A 309 -42.98 19.86 -2.13
CA ILE A 309 -41.54 19.83 -1.82
C ILE A 309 -41.03 18.39 -1.91
N ARG A 310 -41.76 17.42 -1.34
CA ARG A 310 -41.46 15.98 -1.44
C ARG A 310 -41.36 15.53 -2.90
N ARG A 311 -42.27 15.99 -3.77
CA ARG A 311 -42.22 15.71 -5.22
C ARG A 311 -41.00 16.31 -5.89
N ALA A 312 -40.68 17.58 -5.62
CA ALA A 312 -39.48 18.22 -6.17
C ALA A 312 -38.19 17.48 -5.74
N ALA A 313 -38.11 17.09 -4.46
CA ALA A 313 -36.98 16.35 -3.90
C ALA A 313 -36.84 14.97 -4.56
N THR A 314 -37.97 14.25 -4.70
CA THR A 314 -38.01 12.94 -5.35
C THR A 314 -37.60 13.01 -6.82
N ASN A 315 -38.01 14.06 -7.55
CA ASN A 315 -37.57 14.28 -8.94
C ASN A 315 -36.08 14.58 -9.03
N ARG A 316 -35.53 15.40 -8.13
CA ARG A 316 -34.09 15.69 -8.07
C ARG A 316 -33.27 14.44 -7.75
N LEU A 317 -33.71 13.65 -6.79
CA LEU A 317 -33.09 12.37 -6.43
C LEU A 317 -33.09 11.40 -7.62
N TYR A 318 -34.21 11.28 -8.33
CA TYR A 318 -34.29 10.42 -9.51
C TYR A 318 -33.37 10.87 -10.65
N ASP A 319 -33.31 12.18 -10.90
CA ASP A 319 -32.38 12.76 -11.86
C ASP A 319 -30.92 12.46 -11.51
N LEU A 320 -30.55 12.49 -10.22
CA LEU A 320 -29.20 12.09 -9.78
C LEU A 320 -28.93 10.60 -9.97
N ILE A 321 -29.92 9.74 -9.74
CA ILE A 321 -29.82 8.29 -10.02
C ILE A 321 -29.56 8.05 -11.51
N VAL A 322 -30.32 8.71 -12.41
CA VAL A 322 -30.12 8.61 -13.87
C VAL A 322 -28.70 9.06 -14.25
N ARG A 323 -28.23 10.18 -13.70
CA ARG A 323 -26.90 10.72 -14.01
C ARG A 323 -25.78 9.78 -13.56
N GLU A 324 -25.94 9.14 -12.41
CA GLU A 324 -24.95 8.18 -11.90
C GLU A 324 -24.89 6.94 -12.79
N ASP A 325 -26.04 6.37 -13.15
CA ASP A 325 -26.15 5.27 -14.11
C ASP A 325 -25.43 5.62 -15.44
N GLU A 326 -25.73 6.79 -16.02
CA GLU A 326 -25.11 7.24 -17.29
C GLU A 326 -23.60 7.53 -17.16
N ASN A 327 -23.13 8.00 -16.00
CA ASN A 327 -21.71 8.32 -15.78
C ASN A 327 -20.81 7.10 -15.56
N THR A 328 -21.41 5.95 -15.25
CA THR A 328 -20.72 4.72 -14.82
C THR A 328 -21.06 3.52 -15.69
N SER A 329 -21.78 3.75 -16.80
CA SER A 329 -22.34 2.68 -17.63
C SER A 329 -23.10 1.65 -16.80
N TYR A 330 -23.90 2.10 -15.83
CA TYR A 330 -24.73 1.27 -14.95
C TYR A 330 -23.96 0.30 -14.01
N GLN A 331 -22.66 0.51 -13.83
CA GLN A 331 -21.87 -0.17 -12.78
C GLN A 331 -21.99 0.54 -11.44
N ASP A 332 -22.27 1.84 -11.45
CA ASP A 332 -22.31 2.72 -10.29
C ASP A 332 -20.98 2.76 -9.51
N LEU A 333 -20.91 3.58 -8.46
CA LEU A 333 -19.74 3.65 -7.57
C LEU A 333 -19.38 2.30 -6.91
N GLY A 334 -20.38 1.50 -6.52
CA GLY A 334 -20.16 0.24 -5.84
C GLY A 334 -21.43 -0.60 -5.72
N PRO A 335 -21.32 -1.80 -5.12
CA PRO A 335 -22.38 -2.81 -5.12
C PRO A 335 -23.66 -2.33 -4.42
N VAL A 336 -23.52 -1.55 -3.35
CA VAL A 336 -24.66 -1.11 -2.53
C VAL A 336 -25.56 -0.17 -3.31
N ASN A 337 -25.02 0.96 -3.80
CA ASN A 337 -25.83 1.90 -4.55
C ASN A 337 -26.24 1.34 -5.91
N LYS A 338 -25.45 0.44 -6.52
CA LYS A 338 -25.85 -0.29 -7.73
C LYS A 338 -27.19 -0.99 -7.58
N MET A 339 -27.34 -1.76 -6.50
CA MET A 339 -28.57 -2.54 -6.30
C MET A 339 -29.75 -1.64 -5.92
N MET A 340 -29.51 -0.56 -5.18
CA MET A 340 -30.57 0.41 -4.85
C MET A 340 -30.99 1.25 -6.06
N ASN A 341 -30.05 1.64 -6.93
CA ASN A 341 -30.32 2.30 -8.21
C ASN A 341 -31.18 1.39 -9.07
N LEU A 342 -30.82 0.11 -9.24
CA LEU A 342 -31.65 -0.87 -9.95
C LEU A 342 -33.10 -0.88 -9.43
N VAL A 343 -33.32 -0.93 -8.11
CA VAL A 343 -34.68 -0.90 -7.55
C VAL A 343 -35.41 0.40 -7.93
N ALA A 344 -34.73 1.55 -7.87
CA ALA A 344 -35.30 2.83 -8.26
C ALA A 344 -35.61 2.93 -9.78
N ARG A 345 -34.71 2.45 -10.65
CA ARG A 345 -34.93 2.39 -12.11
C ARG A 345 -36.09 1.44 -12.43
N SER A 346 -36.12 0.26 -11.84
CA SER A 346 -37.20 -0.72 -12.04
C SER A 346 -38.56 -0.16 -11.61
N LEU A 347 -38.62 0.59 -10.50
CA LEU A 347 -39.85 1.22 -10.02
C LEU A 347 -40.41 2.27 -10.98
N ILE A 348 -39.56 3.06 -11.64
CA ILE A 348 -39.99 4.21 -12.45
C ILE A 348 -40.00 3.91 -13.95
N ASP A 349 -38.94 3.29 -14.46
CA ASP A 349 -38.78 2.99 -15.89
C ASP A 349 -39.37 1.61 -16.26
N GLY A 350 -39.47 0.70 -15.29
CA GLY A 350 -40.00 -0.65 -15.49
C GLY A 350 -38.96 -1.67 -15.97
N PRO A 351 -39.28 -2.98 -15.89
CA PRO A 351 -38.37 -4.07 -16.25
C PRO A 351 -38.09 -4.20 -17.76
N GLU A 352 -38.93 -3.60 -18.60
CA GLU A 352 -38.75 -3.57 -20.07
C GLU A 352 -37.88 -2.40 -20.55
N SER A 353 -37.36 -1.58 -19.62
CA SER A 353 -36.55 -0.41 -19.95
C SER A 353 -35.11 -0.78 -20.31
N GLU A 354 -34.49 0.04 -21.15
CA GLU A 354 -33.05 -0.06 -21.45
C GLU A 354 -32.21 0.03 -20.17
N ALA A 355 -32.59 0.90 -19.23
CA ALA A 355 -31.90 1.04 -17.95
C ALA A 355 -31.91 -0.28 -17.15
N TYR A 356 -33.05 -0.97 -17.09
CA TYR A 356 -33.12 -2.28 -16.44
C TYR A 356 -32.27 -3.33 -17.16
N ALA A 357 -32.29 -3.35 -18.49
CA ALA A 357 -31.46 -4.26 -19.29
C ALA A 357 -29.95 -4.03 -19.04
N GLN A 358 -29.51 -2.78 -18.97
CA GLN A 358 -28.12 -2.43 -18.64
C GLN A 358 -27.76 -2.82 -17.20
N HIS A 359 -28.63 -2.52 -16.22
CA HIS A 359 -28.43 -2.95 -14.84
C HIS A 359 -28.33 -4.47 -14.71
N LYS A 360 -29.10 -5.24 -15.51
CA LYS A 360 -29.03 -6.71 -15.57
C LYS A 360 -27.70 -7.19 -16.12
N LEU A 361 -27.23 -6.56 -17.21
CA LEU A 361 -25.94 -6.88 -17.81
C LEU A 361 -24.79 -6.62 -16.83
N LYS A 362 -24.79 -5.46 -16.18
CA LYS A 362 -23.72 -4.98 -15.30
C LYS A 362 -23.76 -5.52 -13.87
N ARG A 363 -24.88 -6.12 -13.45
CA ARG A 363 -24.95 -6.88 -12.19
C ARG A 363 -23.90 -7.99 -12.14
N ARG A 364 -23.66 -8.64 -13.28
CA ARG A 364 -22.71 -9.75 -13.39
C ARG A 364 -21.27 -9.33 -13.08
N ASP A 365 -20.92 -8.08 -13.32
CA ASP A 365 -19.57 -7.52 -13.11
C ASP A 365 -19.16 -7.51 -11.63
N PHE A 366 -20.13 -7.66 -10.73
CA PHE A 366 -19.91 -7.75 -9.29
C PHE A 366 -20.01 -9.19 -8.77
N MET A 367 -20.35 -10.18 -9.60
CA MET A 367 -20.57 -11.56 -9.15
C MET A 367 -19.29 -12.39 -9.34
N TRP A 368 -18.79 -12.96 -8.25
CA TRP A 368 -17.54 -13.73 -8.26
C TRP A 368 -17.76 -15.11 -7.66
N ILE A 369 -17.35 -16.18 -8.37
CA ILE A 369 -17.29 -17.54 -7.81
C ILE A 369 -15.87 -17.84 -7.36
N GLY A 370 -15.71 -18.08 -6.06
CA GLY A 370 -14.46 -18.47 -5.42
C GLY A 370 -14.54 -19.86 -4.79
N PRO A 371 -13.51 -20.28 -4.02
CA PRO A 371 -13.46 -21.60 -3.39
C PRO A 371 -14.59 -21.82 -2.36
N ASN A 372 -15.19 -20.75 -1.85
CA ASN A 372 -16.27 -20.79 -0.86
C ASN A 372 -17.67 -20.63 -1.46
N GLY A 373 -17.81 -20.43 -2.77
CA GLY A 373 -19.09 -20.20 -3.45
C GLY A 373 -19.11 -18.85 -4.15
N MET A 374 -20.30 -18.40 -4.56
CA MET A 374 -20.48 -17.15 -5.28
C MET A 374 -20.83 -16.01 -4.32
N SER A 375 -20.15 -14.89 -4.43
CA SER A 375 -20.36 -13.68 -3.63
C SER A 375 -20.54 -12.45 -4.53
N MET A 376 -20.93 -11.33 -3.92
CA MET A 376 -20.84 -10.03 -4.55
C MET A 376 -19.55 -9.32 -4.13
N SER A 377 -18.75 -8.86 -5.08
CA SER A 377 -17.54 -8.07 -4.84
C SER A 377 -17.86 -6.65 -4.34
N GLY A 378 -16.97 -6.08 -3.53
CA GLY A 378 -17.06 -4.73 -2.94
C GLY A 378 -16.97 -3.58 -3.94
N THR A 379 -16.53 -3.87 -5.17
CA THR A 379 -16.51 -3.05 -6.39
C THR A 379 -16.64 -4.01 -7.57
N ASN A 380 -16.61 -3.53 -8.82
CA ASN A 380 -16.53 -4.39 -10.01
C ASN A 380 -15.12 -5.00 -10.23
N GLY A 381 -14.31 -5.11 -9.16
CA GLY A 381 -12.94 -5.60 -9.16
C GLY A 381 -11.92 -4.61 -8.60
N VAL A 382 -10.63 -4.99 -8.66
CA VAL A 382 -9.47 -4.25 -8.14
C VAL A 382 -8.33 -4.14 -9.17
N GLN A 383 -8.70 -4.13 -10.45
CA GLN A 383 -7.82 -4.42 -11.58
C GLN A 383 -6.62 -3.48 -11.67
N LEU A 384 -6.83 -2.16 -11.62
CA LEU A 384 -5.72 -1.22 -11.60
C LEU A 384 -4.89 -1.40 -10.32
N TRP A 385 -5.57 -1.45 -9.18
CA TRP A 385 -4.92 -1.45 -7.87
C TRP A 385 -3.89 -2.57 -7.73
N ASP A 386 -4.30 -3.80 -8.08
CA ASP A 386 -3.40 -4.96 -8.04
C ASP A 386 -2.29 -4.88 -9.10
N LEU A 387 -2.63 -4.46 -10.33
CA LEU A 387 -1.67 -4.31 -11.42
C LEU A 387 -0.57 -3.29 -11.07
N ALA A 388 -0.96 -2.12 -10.55
CA ALA A 388 -0.03 -1.05 -10.22
C ALA A 388 0.96 -1.47 -9.13
N PHE A 389 0.51 -2.21 -8.12
CA PHE A 389 1.40 -2.70 -7.06
C PHE A 389 2.33 -3.80 -7.54
N ILE A 390 1.85 -4.79 -8.30
CA ILE A 390 2.76 -5.85 -8.78
C ILE A 390 3.80 -5.29 -9.76
N VAL A 391 3.44 -4.33 -10.62
CA VAL A 391 4.40 -3.65 -11.49
C VAL A 391 5.51 -2.97 -10.68
N GLN A 392 5.15 -2.24 -9.61
CA GLN A 392 6.14 -1.61 -8.73
C GLN A 392 7.03 -2.66 -8.04
N ALA A 393 6.43 -3.72 -7.50
CA ALA A 393 7.16 -4.83 -6.88
C ALA A 393 8.22 -5.42 -7.82
N LEU A 394 7.88 -5.63 -9.09
CA LEU A 394 8.77 -6.23 -10.07
C LEU A 394 9.89 -5.30 -10.51
N VAL A 395 9.60 -4.01 -10.68
CA VAL A 395 10.61 -3.02 -11.05
C VAL A 395 11.59 -2.79 -9.91
N GLU A 396 11.11 -2.63 -8.69
CA GLU A 396 11.99 -2.39 -7.53
C GLU A 396 12.80 -3.62 -7.12
N SER A 397 12.25 -4.83 -7.27
CA SER A 397 13.00 -6.07 -7.01
C SER A 397 14.04 -6.39 -8.08
N GLY A 398 13.98 -5.76 -9.25
CA GLY A 398 14.79 -6.07 -10.42
C GLY A 398 14.27 -7.25 -11.26
N LEU A 399 13.19 -7.91 -10.82
CA LEU A 399 12.56 -9.02 -11.57
C LEU A 399 11.99 -8.57 -12.92
N ALA A 400 11.69 -7.28 -13.08
CA ALA A 400 11.22 -6.70 -14.34
C ALA A 400 12.24 -6.77 -15.49
N GLU A 401 13.53 -6.91 -15.20
CA GLU A 401 14.59 -7.01 -16.21
C GLU A 401 14.84 -8.47 -16.66
N GLU A 402 14.29 -9.45 -15.95
CA GLU A 402 14.41 -10.86 -16.31
C GLU A 402 13.61 -11.15 -17.60
N GLU A 403 14.25 -11.80 -18.58
CA GLU A 403 13.72 -11.97 -19.95
C GLU A 403 12.32 -12.60 -19.97
N GLU A 404 12.09 -13.57 -19.11
CA GLU A 404 10.83 -14.30 -18.96
C GLU A 404 9.66 -13.45 -18.44
N ASN A 405 9.95 -12.28 -17.84
CA ASN A 405 8.95 -11.38 -17.26
C ASN A 405 8.60 -10.22 -18.21
N LYS A 406 9.43 -9.96 -19.23
CA LYS A 406 9.25 -8.82 -20.15
C LYS A 406 7.91 -8.84 -20.88
N GLY A 407 7.48 -10.01 -21.36
CA GLY A 407 6.20 -10.17 -22.05
C GLY A 407 5.00 -9.84 -21.14
N CYS A 408 5.07 -10.23 -19.87
CA CYS A 408 4.07 -9.92 -18.85
C CYS A 408 3.94 -8.41 -18.64
N LEU A 409 5.07 -7.71 -18.53
CA LEU A 409 5.12 -6.26 -18.28
C LEU A 409 4.70 -5.43 -19.50
N LEU A 410 4.97 -5.90 -20.72
CA LEU A 410 4.44 -5.28 -21.94
C LEU A 410 2.91 -5.31 -21.97
N LYS A 411 2.29 -6.42 -21.57
CA LYS A 411 0.82 -6.50 -21.45
C LYS A 411 0.28 -5.62 -20.34
N ALA A 412 0.94 -5.58 -19.18
CA ALA A 412 0.56 -4.68 -18.09
C ALA A 412 0.57 -3.22 -18.54
N LEU A 413 1.57 -2.82 -19.33
CA LEU A 413 1.64 -1.48 -19.92
C LEU A 413 0.50 -1.22 -20.92
N GLN A 414 0.19 -2.19 -21.78
CA GLN A 414 -0.94 -2.09 -22.73
C GLN A 414 -2.25 -1.90 -21.99
N TRP A 415 -2.49 -2.68 -20.93
CA TRP A 415 -3.67 -2.53 -20.10
C TRP A 415 -3.75 -1.13 -19.45
N LEU A 416 -2.64 -0.64 -18.88
CA LEU A 416 -2.58 0.72 -18.30
C LEU A 416 -2.89 1.81 -19.33
N ASP A 417 -2.49 1.63 -20.59
CA ASP A 417 -2.81 2.56 -21.68
C ASP A 417 -4.30 2.63 -21.98
N GLU A 418 -4.97 1.48 -21.98
CA GLU A 418 -6.41 1.35 -22.23
C GLU A 418 -7.25 1.80 -21.03
N ALA A 419 -6.80 1.48 -19.82
CA ALA A 419 -7.48 1.78 -18.56
C ALA A 419 -7.46 3.26 -18.15
N GLN A 420 -6.60 4.10 -18.74
CA GLN A 420 -6.60 5.53 -18.42
C GLN A 420 -7.91 6.20 -18.88
N ILE A 421 -8.54 6.94 -17.98
CA ILE A 421 -9.74 7.75 -18.27
C ILE A 421 -9.31 8.96 -19.09
N ARG A 422 -9.79 9.07 -20.34
CA ARG A 422 -9.35 10.11 -21.29
C ARG A 422 -10.21 11.36 -21.25
N ASP A 423 -11.44 11.24 -20.78
CA ASP A 423 -12.44 12.30 -20.75
C ASP A 423 -13.22 12.27 -19.43
N ASN A 424 -13.68 13.44 -18.98
CA ASN A 424 -14.64 13.50 -17.87
C ASN A 424 -15.98 12.88 -18.30
N PRO A 425 -16.72 12.22 -17.39
CA PRO A 425 -18.01 11.64 -17.71
C PRO A 425 -19.03 12.76 -18.00
N LYS A 426 -20.09 12.40 -18.73
CA LYS A 426 -21.10 13.34 -19.27
C LYS A 426 -21.66 14.31 -18.23
N HIS A 427 -21.98 13.83 -17.03
CA HIS A 427 -22.66 14.62 -16.00
C HIS A 427 -21.76 15.02 -14.84
N TYR A 428 -20.43 14.99 -14.99
CA TYR A 428 -19.50 15.10 -13.85
C TYR A 428 -19.81 16.29 -12.92
N GLU A 429 -19.95 17.52 -13.43
CA GLU A 429 -20.24 18.69 -12.59
C GLU A 429 -21.65 18.62 -11.98
N SER A 430 -22.64 18.29 -12.81
CA SER A 430 -24.05 18.30 -12.44
C SER A 430 -24.47 17.17 -11.49
N ALA A 431 -23.64 16.13 -11.41
CA ALA A 431 -23.73 15.00 -10.48
C ALA A 431 -22.68 15.11 -9.35
N TYR A 432 -22.06 16.28 -9.19
CA TYR A 432 -21.10 16.58 -8.12
C TYR A 432 -19.85 15.70 -8.10
N ARG A 433 -19.43 15.11 -9.24
CA ARG A 433 -18.19 14.33 -9.35
C ARG A 433 -16.98 15.25 -9.40
N HIS A 434 -15.86 14.80 -8.84
CA HIS A 434 -14.55 15.37 -9.15
C HIS A 434 -14.12 15.03 -10.59
N ARG A 435 -13.14 15.76 -11.14
CA ARG A 435 -12.60 15.48 -12.48
C ARG A 435 -11.90 14.12 -12.55
N THR A 436 -11.96 13.48 -13.71
CA THR A 436 -11.42 12.13 -13.95
C THR A 436 -10.52 12.06 -15.18
N LYS A 437 -10.49 13.07 -16.05
CA LYS A 437 -9.58 13.13 -17.20
C LYS A 437 -8.11 12.97 -16.76
N GLY A 438 -7.43 11.96 -17.30
CA GLY A 438 -6.06 11.58 -16.98
C GLY A 438 -5.92 10.60 -15.82
N ALA A 439 -7.00 10.29 -15.11
CA ALA A 439 -6.97 9.41 -13.94
C ALA A 439 -6.88 7.93 -14.33
N TRP A 440 -6.46 7.13 -13.34
CA TRP A 440 -6.72 5.70 -13.33
C TRP A 440 -7.67 5.36 -12.17
N PRO A 441 -8.69 4.51 -12.40
CA PRO A 441 -9.70 4.13 -11.41
C PRO A 441 -9.21 2.99 -10.51
N PHE A 442 -9.83 2.75 -9.37
CA PHE A 442 -9.50 1.58 -8.54
C PHE A 442 -9.67 0.24 -9.29
N SER A 443 -10.72 0.15 -10.10
CA SER A 443 -11.10 -1.03 -10.87
C SER A 443 -10.88 -0.83 -12.38
N THR A 444 -11.92 -0.47 -13.12
CA THR A 444 -11.92 -0.34 -14.58
C THR A 444 -12.32 1.05 -15.04
N LYS A 445 -11.86 1.42 -16.25
CA LYS A 445 -12.18 2.71 -16.87
C LYS A 445 -13.67 2.94 -17.04
N GLU A 446 -14.43 1.88 -17.29
CA GLU A 446 -15.87 1.95 -17.54
C GLU A 446 -16.63 2.48 -16.32
N GLN A 447 -16.23 2.08 -15.10
CA GLN A 447 -16.82 2.61 -13.87
C GLN A 447 -16.60 4.13 -13.76
N GLY A 448 -15.46 4.61 -14.26
CA GLY A 448 -15.24 6.02 -14.54
C GLY A 448 -14.98 6.91 -13.32
N TYR A 449 -14.68 6.35 -12.16
CA TYR A 449 -14.30 7.09 -10.96
C TYR A 449 -12.78 7.31 -10.87
N SER A 450 -12.37 8.53 -10.55
CA SER A 450 -10.99 8.80 -10.13
C SER A 450 -10.86 8.58 -8.62
N VAL A 451 -9.72 8.05 -8.22
CA VAL A 451 -9.28 7.97 -6.83
C VAL A 451 -7.85 8.49 -6.79
N SER A 452 -7.49 9.31 -5.79
CA SER A 452 -6.21 10.01 -5.79
C SER A 452 -5.03 9.05 -5.71
N ASP A 453 -5.13 8.03 -4.86
CA ASP A 453 -4.12 6.98 -4.73
C ASP A 453 -4.04 6.13 -5.99
N CYS A 454 -5.14 5.62 -6.51
CA CYS A 454 -5.19 4.82 -7.71
C CYS A 454 -4.57 5.57 -8.90
N THR A 455 -4.89 6.85 -9.05
CA THR A 455 -4.26 7.69 -10.08
C THR A 455 -2.75 7.85 -9.85
N GLY A 456 -2.32 8.00 -8.59
CA GLY A 456 -0.91 8.06 -8.23
C GLY A 456 -0.17 6.76 -8.52
N GLU A 457 -0.71 5.63 -8.07
CA GLU A 457 -0.16 4.28 -8.28
C GLU A 457 -0.14 3.91 -9.78
N GLY A 458 -1.21 4.21 -10.52
CA GLY A 458 -1.26 4.03 -11.98
C GLY A 458 -0.22 4.87 -12.71
N LEU A 459 -0.06 6.15 -12.33
CA LEU A 459 0.99 7.02 -12.88
C LEU A 459 2.39 6.48 -12.54
N LYS A 460 2.63 6.02 -11.31
CA LYS A 460 3.89 5.39 -10.91
C LYS A 460 4.20 4.17 -11.76
N ALA A 461 3.25 3.25 -11.89
CA ALA A 461 3.41 2.04 -12.68
C ALA A 461 3.76 2.35 -14.14
N VAL A 462 3.07 3.31 -14.77
CA VAL A 462 3.39 3.75 -16.14
C VAL A 462 4.79 4.35 -16.24
N LEU A 463 5.19 5.21 -15.30
CA LEU A 463 6.53 5.81 -15.29
C LEU A 463 7.62 4.75 -15.10
N TYR A 464 7.39 3.78 -14.21
CA TYR A 464 8.32 2.67 -13.99
C TYR A 464 8.48 1.81 -15.23
N LEU A 465 7.38 1.47 -15.91
CA LEU A 465 7.45 0.71 -17.15
C LEU A 465 8.17 1.53 -18.23
N GLN A 466 7.58 2.65 -18.67
CA GLN A 466 8.00 3.37 -19.87
C GLN A 466 9.30 4.19 -19.74
N GLU A 467 9.68 4.57 -18.51
CA GLU A 467 10.86 5.42 -18.28
C GLU A 467 12.03 4.67 -17.62
N HIS A 468 11.79 3.57 -16.90
CA HIS A 468 12.89 2.80 -16.30
C HIS A 468 13.25 1.56 -17.13
N LEU A 469 12.29 0.91 -17.78
CA LEU A 469 12.55 -0.32 -18.52
C LEU A 469 12.76 -0.02 -20.01
N SER A 470 14.01 -0.17 -20.46
CA SER A 470 14.44 0.18 -21.83
C SER A 470 13.74 -0.59 -22.95
N TYR A 471 13.17 -1.75 -22.67
CA TYR A 471 12.49 -2.60 -23.64
C TYR A 471 11.00 -2.28 -23.82
N THR A 472 10.42 -1.43 -22.96
CA THR A 472 9.01 -1.07 -23.06
C THR A 472 8.80 0.15 -23.96
N PRO A 473 7.72 0.19 -24.75
CA PRO A 473 7.40 1.35 -25.56
C PRO A 473 6.81 2.49 -24.71
N LYS A 474 6.79 3.71 -25.25
CA LYS A 474 6.08 4.86 -24.67
C LYS A 474 4.66 4.95 -25.25
N LEU A 475 3.73 4.15 -24.75
CA LEU A 475 2.32 4.14 -25.17
C LEU A 475 1.53 5.34 -24.63
N ILE A 476 1.71 5.68 -23.35
CA ILE A 476 1.07 6.84 -22.73
C ILE A 476 1.93 8.08 -23.04
N SER A 477 1.36 9.03 -23.78
CA SER A 477 2.06 10.26 -24.19
C SER A 477 2.31 11.22 -23.03
N LYS A 478 3.27 12.14 -23.19
CA LYS A 478 3.56 13.19 -22.20
C LYS A 478 2.31 13.98 -21.82
N GLU A 479 1.47 14.35 -22.78
CA GLU A 479 0.23 15.10 -22.54
C GLU A 479 -0.74 14.35 -21.63
N ARG A 480 -0.84 13.02 -21.81
CA ARG A 480 -1.69 12.17 -20.98
C ARG A 480 -1.11 11.95 -19.58
N LEU A 481 0.20 11.92 -19.43
CA LEU A 481 0.85 11.94 -18.11
C LEU A 481 0.62 13.28 -17.42
N CYS A 482 0.68 14.39 -18.16
CA CYS A 482 0.35 15.73 -17.67
C CYS A 482 -1.11 15.84 -17.21
N ASP A 483 -2.06 15.25 -17.94
CA ASP A 483 -3.47 15.19 -17.53
C ASP A 483 -3.64 14.48 -16.17
N ALA A 484 -2.88 13.41 -15.92
CA ALA A 484 -2.85 12.72 -14.64
C ALA A 484 -2.30 13.62 -13.52
N VAL A 485 -1.19 14.31 -13.77
CA VAL A 485 -0.60 15.30 -12.83
C VAL A 485 -1.57 16.42 -12.49
N ASP A 486 -2.28 16.95 -13.48
CA ASP A 486 -3.29 17.99 -13.27
C ASP A 486 -4.46 17.51 -12.42
N THR A 487 -4.90 16.27 -12.62
CA THR A 487 -5.92 15.63 -11.78
C THR A 487 -5.40 15.41 -10.36
N LEU A 488 -4.19 14.87 -10.18
CA LEU A 488 -3.59 14.68 -8.86
C LEU A 488 -3.46 15.98 -8.07
N ILE A 489 -2.91 17.04 -8.67
CA ILE A 489 -2.80 18.35 -7.99
C ILE A 489 -4.17 18.91 -7.60
N SER A 490 -5.22 18.64 -8.39
CA SER A 490 -6.58 19.10 -8.09
C SER A 490 -7.22 18.44 -6.85
N PHE A 491 -6.65 17.35 -6.34
CA PHE A 491 -7.10 16.66 -5.13
C PHE A 491 -6.49 17.19 -3.83
N GLN A 492 -5.55 18.15 -3.90
CA GLN A 492 -4.89 18.64 -2.68
C GLN A 492 -5.83 19.50 -1.85
N ASN A 493 -5.98 19.15 -0.57
CA ASN A 493 -6.77 19.92 0.39
C ASN A 493 -5.91 21.01 1.07
N PRO A 494 -6.53 22.02 1.71
CA PRO A 494 -5.80 23.13 2.35
C PRO A 494 -4.79 22.71 3.43
N SER A 495 -4.95 21.53 4.05
CA SER A 495 -3.99 21.02 5.03
C SER A 495 -2.69 20.49 4.39
N GLY A 496 -2.74 20.20 3.08
CA GLY A 496 -1.69 19.58 2.29
C GLY A 496 -1.95 18.10 1.98
N GLY A 497 -2.86 17.46 2.71
CA GLY A 497 -3.23 16.06 2.54
C GLY A 497 -4.20 15.80 1.38
N PHE A 498 -4.35 14.53 1.07
CA PHE A 498 -5.22 14.02 0.01
C PHE A 498 -6.27 13.08 0.60
N ALA A 499 -7.49 13.26 0.11
CA ALA A 499 -8.61 12.36 0.38
C ALA A 499 -8.76 11.35 -0.77
N SER A 500 -9.81 10.53 -0.77
CA SER A 500 -9.92 9.41 -1.70
C SER A 500 -10.44 9.81 -3.09
N TYR A 501 -11.75 10.04 -3.24
CA TYR A 501 -12.39 10.29 -4.54
C TYR A 501 -12.57 11.77 -4.87
N GLU A 502 -12.60 12.63 -3.86
CA GLU A 502 -12.91 14.06 -3.96
C GLU A 502 -12.17 14.88 -2.89
N LEU A 503 -12.25 16.21 -2.98
CA LEU A 503 -11.81 17.08 -1.88
C LEU A 503 -12.67 16.89 -0.61
N VAL A 504 -12.12 17.27 0.54
CA VAL A 504 -12.90 17.43 1.78
C VAL A 504 -13.85 18.61 1.63
N ARG A 505 -15.10 18.32 1.25
CA ARG A 505 -16.11 19.35 0.93
C ARG A 505 -16.96 19.78 2.13
N GLY A 506 -16.96 19.01 3.21
CA GLY A 506 -17.79 19.25 4.39
C GLY A 506 -16.96 19.41 5.67
N PRO A 507 -17.49 20.09 6.69
CA PRO A 507 -16.82 20.21 7.98
C PRO A 507 -16.92 18.92 8.79
N LYS A 508 -15.89 18.63 9.61
CA LYS A 508 -15.81 17.41 10.44
C LYS A 508 -16.99 17.20 11.40
N TRP A 509 -17.66 18.27 11.83
CA TRP A 509 -18.83 18.16 12.72
C TRP A 509 -20.03 17.49 12.06
N LEU A 510 -20.05 17.31 10.72
CA LEU A 510 -21.08 16.51 10.06
C LEU A 510 -21.10 15.05 10.56
N GLU A 511 -19.99 14.55 11.11
CA GLU A 511 -19.97 13.22 11.73
C GLU A 511 -20.92 13.13 12.95
N LEU A 512 -21.30 14.26 13.56
CA LEU A 512 -22.33 14.28 14.61
C LEU A 512 -23.71 13.82 14.12
N ILE A 513 -23.96 13.86 12.81
CA ILE A 513 -25.21 13.41 12.19
C ILE A 513 -25.04 12.12 11.38
N ASN A 514 -23.98 11.34 11.63
CA ASN A 514 -23.81 10.01 11.04
C ASN A 514 -24.94 9.06 11.50
N PRO A 515 -25.81 8.60 10.58
CA PRO A 515 -26.94 7.76 10.92
C PRO A 515 -26.73 6.29 10.58
N ALA A 516 -25.50 5.85 10.25
CA ALA A 516 -25.26 4.49 9.75
C ALA A 516 -25.04 3.46 10.86
N GLU A 517 -24.82 3.90 12.10
CA GLU A 517 -24.63 3.10 13.33
C GLU A 517 -23.45 2.13 13.37
N VAL A 518 -23.18 1.42 12.28
CA VAL A 518 -22.17 0.36 12.16
C VAL A 518 -20.85 0.87 11.58
N PHE A 519 -20.82 2.07 11.01
CA PHE A 519 -19.65 2.69 10.36
C PHE A 519 -19.29 4.02 11.00
N GLY A 520 -18.00 4.36 11.03
CA GLY A 520 -17.53 5.68 11.48
C GLY A 520 -16.72 6.42 10.43
N ASN A 521 -16.72 7.75 10.55
CA ASN A 521 -16.07 8.68 9.63
C ASN A 521 -16.54 8.49 8.20
N ILE A 522 -17.86 8.53 8.00
CA ILE A 522 -18.47 8.33 6.68
C ILE A 522 -19.14 9.60 6.14
N MET A 523 -19.32 10.64 6.95
CA MET A 523 -20.15 11.77 6.52
C MET A 523 -19.46 12.66 5.50
N ILE A 524 -18.13 12.74 5.49
CA ILE A 524 -17.33 13.55 4.56
C ILE A 524 -16.13 12.76 4.04
N GLU A 525 -15.51 13.23 2.97
CA GLU A 525 -14.13 12.82 2.66
C GLU A 525 -13.20 13.21 3.83
N TYR A 526 -12.19 12.38 4.08
CA TYR A 526 -11.13 12.67 5.03
C TYR A 526 -9.79 12.58 4.31
N GLU A 527 -8.79 13.29 4.82
CA GLU A 527 -7.42 13.16 4.33
C GLU A 527 -6.77 11.91 4.94
N TYR A 528 -5.98 11.19 4.15
CA TYR A 528 -5.38 9.91 4.56
C TYR A 528 -3.87 9.91 4.30
N PRO A 529 -3.05 9.34 5.21
CA PRO A 529 -1.62 9.16 4.97
C PRO A 529 -1.34 8.38 3.69
N GLU A 530 -2.03 7.25 3.47
CA GLU A 530 -1.84 6.41 2.30
C GLU A 530 -2.19 7.13 0.98
N CYS A 531 -3.36 7.78 0.88
CA CYS A 531 -3.72 8.57 -0.31
C CYS A 531 -2.72 9.70 -0.58
N THR A 532 -2.24 10.36 0.48
CA THR A 532 -1.24 11.43 0.38
C THR A 532 0.08 10.91 -0.16
N THR A 533 0.55 9.75 0.33
CA THR A 533 1.78 9.11 -0.11
C THR A 533 1.74 8.71 -1.57
N SER A 534 0.70 8.00 -2.00
CA SER A 534 0.56 7.55 -3.39
C SER A 534 0.61 8.70 -4.39
N VAL A 535 0.01 9.85 -4.03
CA VAL A 535 0.05 11.05 -4.88
C VAL A 535 1.46 11.64 -4.94
N ILE A 536 2.11 11.90 -3.81
CA ILE A 536 3.38 12.63 -3.82
C ILE A 536 4.57 11.80 -4.31
N THR A 537 4.54 10.50 -4.11
CA THR A 537 5.52 9.57 -4.68
C THR A 537 5.43 9.58 -6.21
N ALA A 538 4.20 9.51 -6.77
CA ALA A 538 3.96 9.63 -8.21
C ALA A 538 4.47 10.97 -8.78
N LEU A 539 4.13 12.08 -8.12
CA LEU A 539 4.55 13.42 -8.55
C LEU A 539 6.08 13.59 -8.47
N ALA A 540 6.74 13.03 -7.45
CA ALA A 540 8.19 13.08 -7.31
C ALA A 540 8.90 12.31 -8.45
N ILE A 541 8.40 11.12 -8.80
CA ILE A 541 8.92 10.31 -9.92
C ILE A 541 8.66 11.02 -11.25
N PHE A 542 7.45 11.55 -11.45
CA PHE A 542 7.10 12.29 -12.67
C PHE A 542 8.05 13.48 -12.88
N ARG A 543 8.29 14.29 -11.85
CA ARG A 543 9.17 15.46 -11.94
C ARG A 543 10.60 15.12 -12.33
N LYS A 544 11.11 13.94 -11.93
CA LYS A 544 12.46 13.50 -12.31
C LYS A 544 12.60 13.32 -13.82
N HIS A 545 11.55 12.82 -14.49
CA HIS A 545 11.53 12.55 -15.93
C HIS A 545 11.01 13.74 -16.75
N TYR A 546 10.15 14.58 -16.16
CA TYR A 546 9.48 15.71 -16.80
C TYR A 546 9.65 17.01 -16.00
N PRO A 547 10.88 17.53 -15.84
CA PRO A 547 11.19 18.63 -14.92
C PRO A 547 10.53 19.96 -15.28
N ASP A 548 10.16 20.17 -16.53
CA ASP A 548 9.62 21.45 -17.01
C ASP A 548 8.12 21.63 -16.74
N TYR A 549 7.38 20.53 -16.50
CA TYR A 549 5.92 20.60 -16.37
C TYR A 549 5.50 20.83 -14.92
N ARG A 550 4.95 22.02 -14.64
CA ARG A 550 4.40 22.42 -13.33
C ARG A 550 5.34 22.17 -12.13
N ALA A 551 6.66 22.23 -12.33
CA ALA A 551 7.66 21.90 -11.31
C ALA A 551 7.45 22.63 -9.97
N ALA A 552 7.14 23.93 -10.01
CA ALA A 552 6.87 24.73 -8.81
C ALA A 552 5.58 24.32 -8.08
N ASP A 553 4.55 23.88 -8.81
CA ASP A 553 3.32 23.37 -8.20
C ASP A 553 3.55 22.01 -7.57
N ILE A 554 4.29 21.13 -8.24
CA ILE A 554 4.65 19.80 -7.72
C ILE A 554 5.46 19.94 -6.43
N GLU A 555 6.50 20.77 -6.41
CA GLU A 555 7.31 20.99 -5.20
C GLU A 555 6.47 21.51 -4.03
N ARG A 556 5.62 22.52 -4.28
CA ARG A 556 4.71 23.05 -3.26
C ARG A 556 3.74 21.98 -2.75
N THR A 557 3.24 21.14 -3.65
CA THR A 557 2.33 20.04 -3.34
C THR A 557 3.00 19.03 -2.41
N ILE A 558 4.22 18.59 -2.74
CA ILE A 558 5.01 17.64 -1.95
C ILE A 558 5.30 18.21 -0.56
N LEU A 559 5.76 19.45 -0.45
CA LEU A 559 6.08 20.06 0.85
C LEU A 559 4.86 20.20 1.75
N ALA A 560 3.70 20.56 1.19
CA ALA A 560 2.45 20.64 1.95
C ALA A 560 1.98 19.26 2.43
N ALA A 561 2.11 18.23 1.59
CA ALA A 561 1.78 16.85 1.95
C ALA A 561 2.68 16.30 3.07
N VAL A 562 3.99 16.57 3.03
CA VAL A 562 4.91 16.20 4.13
C VAL A 562 4.50 16.85 5.45
N LYS A 563 4.12 18.13 5.41
CA LYS A 563 3.58 18.82 6.59
C LYS A 563 2.32 18.15 7.13
N TYR A 564 1.42 17.70 6.25
CA TYR A 564 0.25 16.92 6.67
C TYR A 564 0.66 15.59 7.33
N LEU A 565 1.59 14.83 6.72
CA LEU A 565 2.06 13.56 7.28
C LEU A 565 2.69 13.74 8.67
N HIS A 566 3.45 14.80 8.90
CA HIS A 566 3.99 15.14 10.22
C HIS A 566 2.89 15.40 11.26
N ALA A 567 1.78 16.01 10.86
CA ALA A 567 0.64 16.29 11.73
C ALA A 567 -0.24 15.06 11.97
N ALA A 568 -0.28 14.12 11.01
CA ALA A 568 -1.06 12.89 11.09
C ALA A 568 -0.39 11.77 11.91
N GLN A 569 0.91 11.89 12.22
CA GLN A 569 1.62 10.89 13.01
C GLN A 569 1.03 10.76 14.42
N ARG A 570 0.80 9.54 14.87
CA ARG A 570 0.20 9.27 16.19
C ARG A 570 1.23 9.32 17.32
N PRO A 571 0.81 9.51 18.59
CA PRO A 571 1.71 9.61 19.74
C PRO A 571 2.61 8.40 19.98
N GLU A 572 2.22 7.21 19.54
CA GLU A 572 3.00 5.97 19.59
C GLU A 572 4.11 5.93 18.54
N GLY A 573 3.96 6.67 17.43
CA GLY A 573 4.96 6.78 16.36
C GLY A 573 4.47 6.34 14.99
N GLY A 574 3.47 5.47 14.92
CA GLY A 574 2.87 5.03 13.65
C GLY A 574 1.89 6.03 13.05
N TRP A 575 1.34 5.66 11.90
CA TRP A 575 0.18 6.32 11.27
C TRP A 575 -1.02 5.37 11.26
N PHE A 576 -2.22 5.94 11.32
CA PHE A 576 -3.46 5.15 11.30
C PHE A 576 -3.88 4.85 9.85
N GLY A 577 -4.00 3.57 9.51
CA GLY A 577 -4.47 3.11 8.20
C GLY A 577 -5.98 3.04 8.12
N SER A 578 -6.54 3.56 7.01
CA SER A 578 -7.99 3.64 6.79
C SER A 578 -8.48 2.70 5.69
N TRP A 579 -7.58 2.22 4.83
CA TRP A 579 -7.86 1.35 3.68
C TRP A 579 -7.22 -0.05 3.80
N GLY A 580 -6.20 -0.18 4.65
CA GLY A 580 -5.58 -1.44 5.07
C GLY A 580 -5.46 -1.50 6.59
N ILE A 581 -5.35 -2.70 7.15
CA ILE A 581 -5.26 -2.95 8.60
C ILE A 581 -3.81 -2.86 9.07
N CYS A 582 -3.42 -1.95 9.95
CA CYS A 582 -3.86 -0.56 10.12
C CYS A 582 -2.60 0.28 10.29
N PHE A 583 -1.87 0.06 11.38
CA PHE A 583 -0.66 0.82 11.65
C PHE A 583 0.52 0.35 10.80
N THR A 584 0.67 -0.95 10.56
CA THR A 584 1.72 -1.47 9.66
C THR A 584 1.56 -0.89 8.25
N TYR A 585 0.33 -0.89 7.74
CA TYR A 585 -0.03 -0.35 6.43
C TYR A 585 0.31 1.13 6.28
N ALA A 586 -0.34 2.03 7.04
CA ALA A 586 -0.13 3.47 6.85
C ALA A 586 1.28 3.94 7.25
N THR A 587 1.95 3.25 8.17
CA THR A 587 3.34 3.58 8.52
C THR A 587 4.29 3.28 7.37
N GLN A 588 4.05 2.22 6.59
CA GLN A 588 4.83 1.93 5.38
C GLN A 588 4.70 3.06 4.36
N PHE A 589 3.48 3.51 4.04
CA PHE A 589 3.24 4.63 3.13
C PHE A 589 3.89 5.94 3.64
N ALA A 590 3.66 6.29 4.91
CA ALA A 590 4.21 7.51 5.47
C ALA A 590 5.75 7.54 5.44
N LEU A 591 6.40 6.42 5.76
CA LEU A 591 7.87 6.34 5.72
C LEU A 591 8.44 6.35 4.30
N GLU A 592 7.73 5.77 3.32
CA GLU A 592 8.08 5.92 1.90
C GLU A 592 8.11 7.40 1.51
N SER A 593 7.06 8.15 1.84
CA SER A 593 6.98 9.59 1.54
C SER A 593 8.07 10.41 2.21
N LEU A 594 8.33 10.16 3.49
CA LEU A 594 9.36 10.89 4.24
C LEU A 594 10.76 10.62 3.67
N SER A 595 11.02 9.41 3.15
CA SER A 595 12.29 9.10 2.49
C SER A 595 12.56 9.97 1.26
N LEU A 596 11.52 10.39 0.53
CA LEU A 596 11.65 11.26 -0.67
C LEU A 596 12.20 12.64 -0.36
N VAL A 597 12.02 13.12 0.87
CA VAL A 597 12.51 14.42 1.35
C VAL A 597 13.72 14.28 2.26
N GLY A 598 14.37 13.11 2.27
CA GLY A 598 15.59 12.84 3.04
C GLY A 598 15.36 12.62 4.53
N GLU A 599 14.11 12.42 4.97
CA GLU A 599 13.81 12.02 6.33
C GLU A 599 13.95 10.50 6.49
N THR A 600 14.99 10.08 7.19
CA THR A 600 15.37 8.69 7.43
C THR A 600 15.60 8.47 8.92
N TYR A 601 15.94 7.25 9.33
CA TYR A 601 16.27 6.91 10.71
C TYR A 601 17.40 7.78 11.27
N ALA A 602 18.41 8.10 10.45
CA ALA A 602 19.52 8.96 10.84
C ALA A 602 19.08 10.42 11.01
N THR A 603 18.22 10.94 10.13
CA THR A 603 17.95 12.39 10.03
C THR A 603 16.69 12.84 10.75
N SER A 604 15.72 11.95 11.03
CA SER A 604 14.39 12.34 11.55
C SER A 604 14.02 11.60 12.84
N ALA A 605 13.73 12.37 13.90
CA ALA A 605 13.21 11.82 15.16
C ALA A 605 11.84 11.15 14.99
N ARG A 606 11.04 11.60 14.01
CA ARG A 606 9.72 11.02 13.70
C ARG A 606 9.87 9.64 13.09
N VAL A 607 10.81 9.50 12.17
CA VAL A 607 11.13 8.21 11.54
C VAL A 607 11.68 7.23 12.57
N ARG A 608 12.59 7.66 13.46
CA ARG A 608 13.07 6.81 14.58
C ARG A 608 11.94 6.32 15.47
N LYS A 609 10.99 7.20 15.80
CA LYS A 609 9.84 6.85 16.62
C LYS A 609 8.92 5.83 15.93
N ALA A 610 8.70 5.98 14.62
CA ALA A 610 7.94 5.02 13.83
C ALA A 610 8.61 3.64 13.78
N CYS A 611 9.94 3.61 13.59
CA CYS A 611 10.71 2.36 13.64
C CYS A 611 10.61 1.71 15.03
N GLN A 612 10.80 2.48 16.10
CA GLN A 612 10.69 1.98 17.47
C GLN A 612 9.30 1.39 17.75
N PHE A 613 8.25 2.04 17.28
CA PHE A 613 6.88 1.53 17.38
C PHE A 613 6.74 0.16 16.70
N LEU A 614 7.13 0.04 15.42
CA LEU A 614 7.04 -1.23 14.69
C LEU A 614 7.86 -2.34 15.39
N LEU A 615 9.09 -2.04 15.79
CA LEU A 615 9.95 -3.00 16.48
C LEU A 615 9.37 -3.46 17.82
N SER A 616 8.66 -2.59 18.53
CA SER A 616 8.02 -2.94 19.82
C SER A 616 6.92 -3.99 19.69
N VAL A 617 6.39 -4.20 18.48
CA VAL A 617 5.30 -5.15 18.19
C VAL A 617 5.71 -6.26 17.22
N GLN A 618 7.02 -6.42 16.93
CA GLN A 618 7.53 -7.58 16.21
C GLN A 618 7.44 -8.83 17.10
N LYS A 619 6.89 -9.93 16.57
CA LYS A 619 6.70 -11.17 17.33
C LYS A 619 7.93 -12.06 17.31
N GLU A 620 7.94 -13.09 18.16
CA GLU A 620 9.07 -14.03 18.31
C GLU A 620 9.44 -14.75 17.00
N ASP A 621 8.46 -15.07 16.15
CA ASP A 621 8.68 -15.72 14.86
C ASP A 621 9.26 -14.78 13.78
N GLY A 622 9.44 -13.50 14.11
CA GLY A 622 10.02 -12.48 13.22
C GLY A 622 9.00 -11.67 12.44
N GLY A 623 7.70 -11.99 12.53
CA GLY A 623 6.65 -11.29 11.80
C GLY A 623 5.91 -10.23 12.61
N TRP A 624 4.94 -9.61 11.93
CA TRP A 624 3.94 -8.70 12.50
C TRP A 624 2.54 -9.29 12.37
N GLY A 625 1.71 -9.03 13.38
CA GLY A 625 0.40 -9.62 13.54
C GLY A 625 -0.64 -8.61 13.97
N GLU A 626 -1.41 -8.02 13.06
CA GLU A 626 -2.38 -6.96 13.39
C GLU A 626 -3.83 -7.42 13.17
N SER A 627 -4.71 -7.18 14.14
CA SER A 627 -6.13 -7.55 14.07
C SER A 627 -6.95 -6.44 13.41
N TYR A 628 -7.99 -6.78 12.64
CA TYR A 628 -8.96 -5.79 12.13
C TYR A 628 -9.55 -4.91 13.24
N LYS A 629 -9.58 -5.40 14.48
CA LYS A 629 -10.04 -4.65 15.65
C LYS A 629 -9.22 -3.38 15.90
N SER A 630 -7.95 -3.33 15.48
CA SER A 630 -7.10 -2.14 15.57
C SER A 630 -7.76 -0.92 14.91
N CYS A 631 -8.50 -1.14 13.83
CA CYS A 631 -9.18 -0.09 13.08
C CYS A 631 -10.38 0.50 13.85
N ALA A 632 -11.15 -0.37 14.51
CA ALA A 632 -12.31 0.02 15.29
C ALA A 632 -11.92 0.67 16.63
N THR A 633 -10.81 0.22 17.25
CA THR A 633 -10.35 0.79 18.52
C THR A 633 -9.36 1.95 18.36
N GLU A 634 -8.89 2.21 17.14
CA GLU A 634 -7.85 3.20 16.80
C GLU A 634 -6.55 3.06 17.59
N VAL A 635 -6.23 1.84 18.02
CA VAL A 635 -5.00 1.48 18.75
C VAL A 635 -4.54 0.12 18.27
N TRP A 636 -3.25 -0.18 18.41
CA TRP A 636 -2.72 -1.50 18.05
C TRP A 636 -3.40 -2.62 18.85
N VAL A 637 -3.95 -3.61 18.13
CA VAL A 637 -4.48 -4.85 18.68
C VAL A 637 -3.77 -6.02 18.00
N ASP A 638 -3.04 -6.80 18.80
CA ASP A 638 -2.37 -7.99 18.29
C ASP A 638 -3.37 -9.00 17.71
N HIS A 639 -3.09 -9.46 16.50
CA HIS A 639 -3.70 -10.68 15.98
C HIS A 639 -3.07 -11.92 16.62
N ALA A 640 -3.81 -13.03 16.73
CA ALA A 640 -3.29 -14.25 17.37
C ALA A 640 -2.04 -14.83 16.67
N LYS A 641 -1.91 -14.60 15.36
CA LYS A 641 -0.79 -15.03 14.51
C LYS A 641 -0.23 -13.84 13.75
N THR A 642 1.05 -13.86 13.43
CA THR A 642 1.62 -12.95 12.43
C THR A 642 1.06 -13.25 11.04
N GLN A 643 1.07 -12.26 10.15
CA GLN A 643 0.65 -12.41 8.76
C GLN A 643 1.74 -11.96 7.79
N VAL A 644 1.84 -12.63 6.63
CA VAL A 644 2.85 -12.34 5.61
C VAL A 644 2.70 -10.93 5.02
N VAL A 645 1.46 -10.44 4.87
CA VAL A 645 1.18 -9.11 4.31
C VAL A 645 1.59 -8.01 5.31
N MET A 646 1.12 -8.08 6.56
CA MET A 646 1.47 -7.10 7.61
C MET A 646 2.97 -7.11 7.91
N THR A 647 3.59 -8.30 7.87
CA THR A 647 5.05 -8.44 7.98
C THR A 647 5.77 -7.76 6.82
N SER A 648 5.24 -7.90 5.61
CA SER A 648 5.80 -7.26 4.42
C SER A 648 5.74 -5.74 4.53
N TRP A 649 4.60 -5.18 4.95
CA TRP A 649 4.46 -3.74 5.19
C TRP A 649 5.42 -3.22 6.26
N ALA A 650 5.49 -3.87 7.42
CA ALA A 650 6.37 -3.45 8.50
C ALA A 650 7.86 -3.49 8.09
N ALA A 651 8.30 -4.56 7.41
CA ALA A 651 9.67 -4.66 6.93
C ALA A 651 9.98 -3.62 5.84
N MET A 652 9.05 -3.38 4.89
CA MET A 652 9.19 -2.30 3.92
C MET A 652 9.28 -0.93 4.58
N ALA A 653 8.48 -0.66 5.61
CA ALA A 653 8.51 0.56 6.39
C ALA A 653 9.90 0.81 7.01
N LEU A 654 10.52 -0.23 7.59
CA LEU A 654 11.89 -0.17 8.13
C LEU A 654 12.93 0.09 7.03
N MET A 655 12.76 -0.51 5.84
CA MET A 655 13.65 -0.27 4.69
C MET A 655 13.53 1.16 4.15
N TYR A 656 12.32 1.71 4.03
CA TYR A 656 12.11 3.12 3.64
C TYR A 656 12.70 4.09 4.66
N ALA A 657 12.62 3.75 5.94
CA ALA A 657 13.28 4.50 7.00
C ALA A 657 14.82 4.40 6.94
N GLN A 658 15.40 3.50 6.14
CA GLN A 658 16.82 3.17 6.20
C GLN A 658 17.26 2.74 7.62
N TYR A 659 16.48 1.85 8.24
CA TYR A 659 16.78 1.33 9.57
C TYR A 659 18.10 0.54 9.59
N PRO A 660 19.07 0.90 10.45
CA PRO A 660 20.46 0.45 10.28
C PRO A 660 20.71 -1.01 10.66
N GLU A 661 19.87 -1.62 11.50
CA GLU A 661 20.11 -2.97 11.99
C GLU A 661 19.43 -4.02 11.09
N PRO A 662 20.16 -5.04 10.62
CA PRO A 662 19.63 -6.02 9.68
C PRO A 662 18.69 -7.03 10.34
N GLU A 663 18.92 -7.36 11.62
CA GLU A 663 18.26 -8.48 12.31
C GLU A 663 16.72 -8.44 12.22
N PRO A 664 16.02 -7.32 12.48
CA PRO A 664 14.56 -7.31 12.41
C PRO A 664 14.02 -7.62 11.02
N ILE A 665 14.72 -7.18 9.97
CA ILE A 665 14.35 -7.41 8.56
C ILE A 665 14.69 -8.84 8.15
N GLU A 666 15.84 -9.38 8.56
CA GLU A 666 16.22 -10.78 8.32
C GLU A 666 15.22 -11.77 8.95
N ARG A 667 14.76 -11.47 10.17
CA ARG A 667 13.72 -12.26 10.84
C ARG A 667 12.39 -12.21 10.08
N ALA A 668 12.02 -11.05 9.54
CA ALA A 668 10.83 -10.89 8.70
C ALA A 668 10.93 -11.70 7.40
N VAL A 669 12.07 -11.61 6.71
CA VAL A 669 12.39 -12.39 5.50
C VAL A 669 12.29 -13.88 5.77
N LYS A 670 12.93 -14.37 6.83
CA LYS A 670 12.89 -15.79 7.22
C LYS A 670 11.46 -16.26 7.48
N MET A 671 10.66 -15.44 8.17
CA MET A 671 9.26 -15.75 8.45
C MET A 671 8.46 -15.89 7.14
N VAL A 672 8.53 -14.90 6.25
CA VAL A 672 7.77 -14.90 4.98
C VAL A 672 8.21 -16.04 4.06
N MET A 673 9.52 -16.30 3.96
CA MET A 673 10.05 -17.43 3.18
C MET A 673 9.60 -18.78 3.73
N SER A 674 9.52 -18.93 5.06
CA SER A 674 9.09 -20.19 5.68
C SER A 674 7.63 -20.58 5.38
N ARG A 675 6.82 -19.62 4.92
CA ARG A 675 5.41 -19.81 4.55
C ARG A 675 5.18 -19.87 3.05
N GLN A 676 6.23 -19.76 2.22
CA GLN A 676 6.11 -19.94 0.78
C GLN A 676 5.76 -21.40 0.48
N LEU A 677 4.71 -21.61 -0.32
CA LEU A 677 4.24 -22.92 -0.72
C LEU A 677 5.14 -23.50 -1.82
N PRO A 678 5.14 -24.84 -2.03
CA PRO A 678 6.01 -25.48 -3.01
C PRO A 678 5.80 -25.04 -4.46
N ASP A 679 4.64 -24.46 -4.80
CA ASP A 679 4.36 -23.89 -6.13
C ASP A 679 4.84 -22.43 -6.28
N GLY A 680 5.40 -21.85 -5.22
CA GLY A 680 5.85 -20.45 -5.15
C GLY A 680 4.85 -19.49 -4.51
N SER A 681 3.59 -19.90 -4.34
CA SER A 681 2.53 -19.05 -3.81
C SER A 681 2.57 -18.89 -2.28
N TRP A 682 1.69 -18.03 -1.74
CA TRP A 682 1.39 -17.96 -0.31
C TRP A 682 -0.08 -18.26 -0.04
N ALA A 683 -0.35 -18.91 1.09
CA ALA A 683 -1.71 -19.15 1.56
C ALA A 683 -2.41 -17.82 1.92
N GLN A 684 -3.73 -17.78 1.75
CA GLN A 684 -4.53 -16.68 2.29
C GLN A 684 -4.52 -16.76 3.81
N GLU A 685 -4.24 -15.64 4.48
CA GLU A 685 -4.26 -15.52 5.95
C GLU A 685 -5.42 -14.61 6.37
N ALA A 686 -5.31 -13.95 7.52
CA ALA A 686 -6.33 -13.00 7.99
C ALA A 686 -6.49 -11.83 7.02
N ILE A 687 -7.69 -11.27 6.97
CA ILE A 687 -8.09 -10.17 6.09
C ILE A 687 -7.19 -8.94 6.24
N GLU A 688 -6.91 -8.28 5.12
CA GLU A 688 -5.91 -7.21 5.02
C GLU A 688 -6.50 -5.82 4.85
N GLY A 689 -7.65 -5.72 4.19
CA GLY A 689 -8.32 -4.48 3.86
C GLY A 689 -9.37 -4.09 4.89
N LEU A 690 -9.63 -2.79 4.98
CA LEU A 690 -10.69 -2.25 5.81
C LEU A 690 -11.21 -0.93 5.24
N PHE A 691 -12.47 -0.60 5.50
CA PHE A 691 -13.02 0.72 5.26
C PHE A 691 -13.96 1.14 6.39
N SER A 692 -14.12 2.45 6.56
CA SER A 692 -15.06 3.07 7.51
C SER A 692 -14.96 2.54 8.95
N LYS A 693 -13.72 2.24 9.39
CA LYS A 693 -13.31 1.75 10.72
C LYS A 693 -13.69 0.31 11.08
N THR A 694 -14.78 -0.22 10.55
CA THR A 694 -15.38 -1.46 11.05
C THR A 694 -15.57 -2.56 10.01
N CYS A 695 -15.49 -2.24 8.72
CA CYS A 695 -15.81 -3.21 7.68
C CYS A 695 -14.54 -3.73 7.01
N ALA A 696 -14.22 -4.99 7.23
CA ALA A 696 -13.07 -5.61 6.60
C ALA A 696 -13.40 -6.11 5.18
N ILE A 697 -12.41 -6.00 4.29
CA ILE A 697 -12.49 -6.44 2.89
C ILE A 697 -11.17 -7.11 2.49
N VAL A 698 -11.22 -8.12 1.64
CA VAL A 698 -10.06 -8.94 1.31
C VAL A 698 -9.31 -8.34 0.14
N TYR A 699 -7.99 -8.39 0.17
CA TYR A 699 -7.14 -8.13 -1.00
C TYR A 699 -6.29 -9.38 -1.30
N PRO A 700 -6.85 -10.42 -1.94
CA PRO A 700 -6.18 -11.72 -2.09
C PRO A 700 -4.82 -11.66 -2.78
N ASN A 701 -4.59 -10.65 -3.62
CA ASN A 701 -3.34 -10.48 -4.34
C ASN A 701 -2.25 -9.79 -3.51
N PHE A 702 -2.55 -9.22 -2.33
CA PHE A 702 -1.54 -8.61 -1.46
C PHE A 702 -0.49 -9.60 -0.98
N LYS A 703 -0.87 -10.86 -0.76
CA LYS A 703 0.06 -11.95 -0.41
C LYS A 703 1.07 -12.27 -1.52
N PHE A 704 0.86 -11.78 -2.74
CA PHE A 704 1.82 -11.83 -3.83
C PHE A 704 2.53 -10.49 -3.97
N SER A 705 1.77 -9.41 -4.22
CA SER A 705 2.34 -8.09 -4.49
C SER A 705 3.30 -7.65 -3.39
N PHE A 706 2.89 -7.71 -2.12
CA PHE A 706 3.74 -7.21 -1.02
C PHE A 706 4.83 -8.19 -0.58
N THR A 707 4.62 -9.51 -0.67
CA THR A 707 5.67 -10.48 -0.32
C THR A 707 6.79 -10.46 -1.36
N ILE A 708 6.47 -10.46 -2.66
CA ILE A 708 7.44 -10.33 -3.75
C ILE A 708 8.19 -9.02 -3.62
N TRP A 709 7.46 -7.92 -3.39
CA TRP A 709 8.06 -6.59 -3.23
C TRP A 709 9.02 -6.54 -2.05
N MET A 710 8.55 -6.93 -0.87
CA MET A 710 9.35 -6.89 0.34
C MET A 710 10.57 -7.78 0.23
N LEU A 711 10.44 -9.01 -0.27
CA LEU A 711 11.56 -9.95 -0.39
C LEU A 711 12.62 -9.44 -1.39
N GLY A 712 12.19 -8.93 -2.54
CA GLY A 712 13.11 -8.36 -3.53
C GLY A 712 13.84 -7.13 -3.01
N ARG A 713 13.12 -6.23 -2.32
CA ARG A 713 13.71 -5.03 -1.71
C ARG A 713 14.63 -5.37 -0.54
N ALA A 714 14.25 -6.34 0.28
CA ALA A 714 15.04 -6.80 1.42
C ALA A 714 16.34 -7.45 0.98
N HIS A 715 16.35 -8.20 -0.13
CA HIS A 715 17.58 -8.74 -0.69
C HIS A 715 18.60 -7.63 -0.98
N GLN A 716 18.20 -6.62 -1.75
CA GLN A 716 19.07 -5.49 -2.09
C GLN A 716 19.47 -4.67 -0.87
N TYR A 717 18.51 -4.44 0.04
CA TYR A 717 18.74 -3.62 1.24
C TYR A 717 19.70 -4.28 2.23
N LEU A 718 19.53 -5.59 2.48
CA LEU A 718 20.42 -6.35 3.35
C LEU A 718 21.82 -6.51 2.73
N GLU A 719 21.94 -6.61 1.41
CA GLU A 719 23.25 -6.57 0.75
C GLU A 719 23.92 -5.19 0.90
N GLN A 720 23.17 -4.09 0.80
CA GLN A 720 23.68 -2.75 1.04
C GLN A 720 24.11 -2.57 2.51
N LEU A 721 23.28 -3.02 3.46
CA LEU A 721 23.63 -3.01 4.87
C LEU A 721 24.85 -3.89 5.12
N ALA A 722 24.94 -5.10 4.54
CA ALA A 722 26.13 -5.95 4.66
C ALA A 722 27.35 -5.28 4.03
N ALA A 723 27.24 -4.61 2.88
CA ALA A 723 28.35 -3.86 2.29
C ALA A 723 28.83 -2.70 3.17
N VAL A 724 27.95 -2.13 4.00
CA VAL A 724 28.25 -1.07 4.98
C VAL A 724 28.66 -1.63 6.35
N LEU A 725 28.12 -2.78 6.76
CA LEU A 725 28.29 -3.45 8.05
C LEU A 725 29.44 -4.45 8.06
N ILE A 726 29.81 -5.08 6.94
CA ILE A 726 31.03 -5.91 6.85
C ILE A 726 32.29 -5.07 7.18
N PRO A 727 32.34 -3.77 6.83
CA PRO A 727 33.33 -2.84 7.40
C PRO A 727 33.14 -2.44 8.89
N LEU A 728 31.92 -2.45 9.44
CA LEU A 728 31.60 -1.97 10.81
C LEU A 728 31.52 -3.08 11.88
N ALA A 729 31.17 -4.31 11.51
CA ALA A 729 31.09 -5.50 12.36
C ALA A 729 32.47 -6.13 12.63
N ASN A 730 33.54 -5.45 12.21
CA ASN A 730 34.93 -5.76 12.49
C ASN A 730 35.42 -5.16 13.81
N ILE A 731 34.51 -4.92 14.76
CA ILE A 731 34.77 -4.24 16.04
C ILE A 731 34.68 -5.21 17.25
N ASP A 732 34.37 -6.49 17.06
CA ASP A 732 34.40 -7.52 18.12
C ASP A 732 35.31 -8.72 17.80
N GLY A 733 36.45 -8.45 17.15
CA GLY A 733 37.61 -9.31 17.23
C GLY A 733 37.70 -10.50 16.27
N ARG A 734 36.82 -10.65 15.25
CA ARG A 734 37.08 -11.46 14.03
C ARG A 734 36.21 -11.09 12.84
N PRO A 735 36.79 -10.55 11.76
CA PRO A 735 36.41 -10.84 10.37
C PRO A 735 37.57 -10.81 9.35
N SER A 736 37.42 -11.68 8.35
CA SER A 736 37.95 -11.55 6.99
C SER A 736 37.57 -10.19 6.37
N ILE A 737 38.43 -9.41 5.71
CA ILE A 737 39.42 -9.77 4.68
C ILE A 737 40.81 -9.32 5.15
N LEU A 738 41.53 -10.25 5.74
CA LEU A 738 42.97 -10.32 5.61
C LEU A 738 43.26 -10.59 4.12
N PHE A 739 44.04 -9.74 3.46
CA PHE A 739 45.14 -10.37 2.71
C PHE A 739 45.91 -11.14 3.79
N GLU A 740 45.96 -12.45 3.62
CA GLU A 740 46.17 -13.53 4.61
C GLU A 740 47.40 -13.43 5.56
N GLN A 741 47.98 -12.26 5.83
CA GLN A 741 49.32 -12.14 6.43
C GLN A 741 49.54 -11.06 7.51
N ASP A 742 48.68 -10.04 7.71
CA ASP A 742 48.98 -8.96 8.69
C ASP A 742 48.13 -8.96 9.96
N GLU A 743 48.78 -8.88 11.12
CA GLU A 743 48.14 -9.02 12.44
C GLU A 743 47.36 -7.78 12.93
N SER A 744 47.51 -6.61 12.31
CA SER A 744 46.82 -5.36 12.68
C SER A 744 46.93 -4.29 11.58
N TYR A 745 46.15 -3.19 11.64
CA TYR A 745 46.30 -2.04 10.74
C TYR A 745 47.68 -1.40 10.82
N LEU A 746 48.28 -1.40 12.02
CA LEU A 746 49.65 -0.97 12.20
C LEU A 746 50.63 -1.94 11.53
N ALA A 747 50.39 -3.25 11.63
CA ALA A 747 51.21 -4.26 10.95
C ALA A 747 51.09 -4.13 9.42
N ALA A 748 49.90 -3.84 8.89
CA ALA A 748 49.69 -3.54 7.47
C ALA A 748 50.44 -2.26 7.06
N ALA A 749 50.35 -1.17 7.82
CA ALA A 749 51.11 0.05 7.55
C ALA A 749 52.63 -0.20 7.56
N LEU A 750 53.11 -1.03 8.48
CA LEU A 750 54.51 -1.44 8.58
C LEU A 750 54.94 -2.38 7.44
N ARG A 751 54.05 -3.28 6.99
CA ARG A 751 54.26 -4.15 5.83
C ARG A 751 54.28 -3.34 4.53
N GLU A 752 53.28 -2.51 4.29
CA GLU A 752 53.22 -1.62 3.11
C GLU A 752 54.43 -0.70 3.08
N THR A 753 54.82 -0.10 4.22
CA THR A 753 56.07 0.68 4.31
C THR A 753 57.32 -0.16 3.94
N HIS A 754 57.32 -1.45 4.25
CA HIS A 754 58.39 -2.36 3.85
C HIS A 754 58.31 -2.75 2.36
N GLU A 755 57.13 -3.05 1.84
CA GLU A 755 56.91 -3.48 0.45
C GLU A 755 57.11 -2.32 -0.53
N GLU A 756 56.60 -1.14 -0.19
CA GLU A 756 56.58 0.05 -1.03
C GLU A 756 57.93 0.76 -1.08
N ILE A 757 58.64 0.88 0.03
CA ILE A 757 59.90 1.66 0.11
C ILE A 757 61.07 0.93 0.79
N ASN A 758 60.91 -0.35 1.15
CA ASN A 758 61.95 -1.21 1.75
C ASN A 758 62.49 -0.71 3.10
N VAL A 759 61.64 -0.05 3.90
CA VAL A 759 61.96 0.28 5.30
C VAL A 759 61.54 -0.90 6.17
N ARG A 760 62.47 -1.47 6.96
CA ARG A 760 62.15 -2.64 7.78
C ARG A 760 61.36 -2.23 9.02
N VAL A 761 60.45 -3.10 9.44
CA VAL A 761 59.58 -2.89 10.61
C VAL A 761 60.37 -2.55 11.90
N ASN A 762 61.52 -3.19 12.11
CA ASN A 762 62.37 -2.91 13.28
C ASN A 762 63.01 -1.51 13.26
N GLN A 763 63.07 -0.84 12.11
CA GLN A 763 63.57 0.54 11.96
C GLN A 763 62.51 1.60 12.27
N VAL A 764 61.22 1.24 12.35
CA VAL A 764 60.13 2.19 12.57
C VAL A 764 59.72 2.18 14.04
N GLU A 765 59.83 3.32 14.70
CA GLU A 765 59.23 3.59 16.00
C GLU A 765 57.90 4.31 15.80
N ILE A 766 56.81 3.75 16.30
CA ILE A 766 55.47 4.31 16.12
C ILE A 766 55.19 5.31 17.23
N LEU A 767 54.92 6.56 16.84
CA LEU A 767 54.62 7.65 17.75
C LEU A 767 53.11 7.73 18.06
N GLY A 768 52.26 7.27 17.13
CA GLY A 768 50.81 7.18 17.33
C GLY A 768 50.01 7.33 16.03
N GLU A 769 48.68 7.32 16.16
CA GLU A 769 47.74 7.60 15.07
C GLU A 769 47.44 9.12 15.01
N VAL A 770 47.42 9.69 13.81
CA VAL A 770 47.17 11.13 13.60
C VAL A 770 45.79 11.35 13.02
N ALA A 771 44.82 11.49 13.93
CA ALA A 771 43.40 11.71 13.68
C ALA A 771 42.63 10.47 13.16
N PRO A 772 41.29 10.49 13.21
CA PRO A 772 40.49 9.34 12.80
C PRO A 772 40.62 9.03 11.31
N ALA A 773 40.55 7.74 10.97
CA ALA A 773 40.53 7.27 9.60
C ALA A 773 39.51 8.00 8.72
N GLN A 774 39.91 8.24 7.47
CA GLN A 774 39.12 8.91 6.45
C GLN A 774 39.00 8.03 5.23
N ARG A 775 37.93 8.23 4.47
CA ARG A 775 37.76 7.57 3.19
C ARG A 775 38.50 8.34 2.10
N SER A 776 39.23 7.64 1.24
CA SER A 776 39.90 8.19 0.07
C SER A 776 38.90 8.54 -1.03
N LEU A 777 39.32 9.31 -2.04
CA LEU A 777 38.52 9.58 -3.25
C LEU A 777 38.22 8.31 -4.06
N SER A 778 39.07 7.28 -3.96
CA SER A 778 38.85 5.94 -4.56
C SER A 778 37.97 5.03 -3.70
N GLY A 779 37.56 5.48 -2.51
CA GLY A 779 36.67 4.76 -1.61
C GLY A 779 37.35 3.86 -0.57
N LEU A 780 38.70 3.83 -0.52
CA LEU A 780 39.50 3.10 0.48
C LEU A 780 39.45 3.80 1.83
N HIS A 781 39.53 3.08 2.94
CA HIS A 781 39.73 3.70 4.25
C HIS A 781 41.23 3.79 4.57
N VAL A 782 41.68 4.95 5.01
CA VAL A 782 43.09 5.23 5.29
C VAL A 782 43.26 5.60 6.76
N TRP A 783 44.03 4.78 7.47
CA TRP A 783 44.43 4.99 8.87
C TRP A 783 45.82 5.63 8.93
N PRO A 784 45.93 6.87 9.42
CA PRO A 784 47.18 7.62 9.42
C PRO A 784 48.05 7.30 10.65
N TYR A 785 49.17 6.61 10.45
CA TYR A 785 50.17 6.43 11.51
C TYR A 785 51.34 7.39 11.32
N VAL A 786 51.86 7.91 12.42
CA VAL A 786 53.13 8.65 12.43
C VAL A 786 54.17 7.82 13.15
N GLY A 787 55.29 7.61 12.46
CA GLY A 787 56.44 6.90 12.99
C GLY A 787 57.74 7.67 12.73
N PHE A 788 58.70 7.44 13.60
CA PHE A 788 60.08 7.87 13.42
C PHE A 788 60.91 6.71 12.82
N ILE A 789 61.71 6.99 11.79
CA ILE A 789 62.51 5.98 11.10
C ILE A 789 63.96 6.09 11.55
N HIS A 790 64.43 5.09 12.29
CA HIS A 790 65.80 4.96 12.76
C HIS A 790 66.70 4.38 11.66
N ARG A 791 67.99 4.78 11.63
CA ARG A 791 68.94 4.25 10.65
C ARG A 791 69.13 2.73 10.78
N ASN A 792 69.11 2.20 12.01
CA ASN A 792 69.23 0.78 12.30
C ASN A 792 68.54 0.43 13.64
N GLU A 793 68.35 -0.85 13.91
CA GLU A 793 67.69 -1.36 15.12
C GLU A 793 68.45 -1.05 16.42
N GLN A 794 69.78 -0.90 16.36
CA GLN A 794 70.61 -0.61 17.54
C GLN A 794 70.42 0.82 18.02
N GLU A 795 70.25 1.78 17.10
CA GLU A 795 69.95 3.19 17.41
C GLU A 795 68.56 3.36 18.03
N ARG A 796 67.55 2.60 17.55
CA ARG A 796 66.20 2.60 18.13
C ARG A 796 66.20 2.25 19.63
N HIS A 797 67.06 1.32 20.04
CA HIS A 797 67.17 0.89 21.44
C HIS A 797 68.12 1.76 22.27
N ALA A 798 68.90 2.65 21.64
CA ALA A 798 69.91 3.49 22.30
C ALA A 798 69.38 4.86 22.79
N VAL A 799 68.13 5.22 22.45
CA VAL A 799 67.54 6.54 22.74
C VAL A 799 67.37 6.82 24.24
N GLY A 800 67.46 5.80 25.10
CA GLY A 800 67.31 5.93 26.55
C GLY A 800 68.52 6.48 27.33
N ASP A 801 69.74 6.49 26.78
CA ASP A 801 70.97 6.71 27.55
C ASP A 801 71.99 7.70 26.94
N LEU A 802 71.55 8.60 26.05
CA LEU A 802 72.44 9.60 25.44
C LEU A 802 72.17 11.01 25.99
N ALA A 803 73.25 11.71 26.36
CA ALA A 803 73.22 13.16 26.54
C ALA A 803 72.98 13.81 25.17
N ILE A 804 71.72 14.16 24.89
CA ILE A 804 71.30 14.70 23.60
C ILE A 804 71.71 16.18 23.52
N ASP A 805 72.57 16.50 22.56
CA ASP A 805 72.64 17.84 21.98
C ASP A 805 71.30 18.07 21.25
N LEU A 806 70.46 18.96 21.81
CA LEU A 806 69.11 19.22 21.32
C LEU A 806 69.06 19.76 19.88
N ASP A 807 70.19 20.25 19.37
CA ASP A 807 70.31 20.82 18.02
C ASP A 807 70.98 19.85 17.02
N ALA A 808 71.40 18.66 17.44
CA ALA A 808 71.96 17.65 16.53
C ALA A 808 70.84 17.01 15.69
N PRO A 809 70.99 16.91 14.34
CA PRO A 809 69.98 16.26 13.51
C PRO A 809 69.85 14.79 13.87
N LEU A 810 68.60 14.34 14.07
CA LEU A 810 68.33 12.94 14.41
C LEU A 810 68.86 12.02 13.30
N PRO A 811 69.57 10.93 13.64
CA PRO A 811 70.10 10.00 12.66
C PRO A 811 68.94 9.29 11.95
N SER A 812 68.69 9.66 10.70
CA SER A 812 67.65 9.07 9.85
C SER A 812 68.26 8.27 8.69
N LEU A 813 67.42 7.46 8.05
CA LEU A 813 67.78 6.65 6.90
C LEU A 813 68.21 7.54 5.71
N ALA A 814 69.29 7.19 5.00
CA ALA A 814 69.68 7.90 3.79
C ALA A 814 68.67 7.64 2.66
N MET A 815 68.21 8.68 1.96
CA MET A 815 67.25 8.57 0.85
C MET A 815 67.69 7.56 -0.23
N SER A 816 69.00 7.46 -0.49
CA SER A 816 69.58 6.50 -1.44
C SER A 816 69.43 5.03 -1.03
N SER A 817 68.98 4.75 0.20
CA SER A 817 68.73 3.40 0.70
C SER A 817 67.26 2.97 0.63
N LEU A 818 66.34 3.89 0.33
CA LEU A 818 64.94 3.57 0.02
C LEU A 818 64.87 2.90 -1.35
N ARG A 819 64.02 1.89 -1.48
CA ARG A 819 63.77 1.21 -2.77
C ARG A 819 62.27 1.21 -3.04
N ALA A 820 61.84 2.13 -3.89
CA ALA A 820 60.45 2.28 -4.30
C ALA A 820 59.96 1.09 -5.14
N SER A 821 58.82 0.52 -4.78
CA SER A 821 58.08 -0.45 -5.59
C SER A 821 57.41 0.27 -6.76
N ALA A 822 57.89 0.07 -7.99
CA ALA A 822 57.41 0.80 -9.16
C ALA A 822 55.88 0.70 -9.43
N PRO A 823 55.17 -0.40 -9.09
CA PRO A 823 53.70 -0.46 -9.22
C PRO A 823 52.92 0.46 -8.26
N GLU A 824 53.51 0.82 -7.11
CA GLU A 824 52.80 1.48 -6.00
C GLU A 824 53.37 2.87 -5.68
N VAL A 825 54.68 3.07 -5.89
CA VAL A 825 55.39 4.31 -5.57
C VAL A 825 56.00 4.93 -6.82
N ALA A 826 55.42 6.06 -7.25
CA ALA A 826 55.90 6.79 -8.41
C ALA A 826 57.18 7.61 -8.13
N HIS A 827 57.26 8.29 -6.99
CA HIS A 827 58.39 9.13 -6.61
C HIS A 827 58.62 9.14 -5.09
N VAL A 828 59.88 9.28 -4.68
CA VAL A 828 60.28 9.44 -3.28
C VAL A 828 61.21 10.65 -3.19
N PHE A 829 60.87 11.63 -2.36
CA PHE A 829 61.63 12.87 -2.20
C PHE A 829 61.67 13.31 -0.74
N HIS A 830 62.63 14.16 -0.40
CA HIS A 830 62.76 14.71 0.96
C HIS A 830 62.17 16.12 1.02
N ILE A 831 61.37 16.37 2.06
CA ILE A 831 60.89 17.70 2.42
C ILE A 831 61.09 17.93 3.92
N THR A 832 61.69 19.06 4.27
CA THR A 832 61.90 19.43 5.69
C THR A 832 60.60 19.97 6.30
N LEU A 833 60.46 19.89 7.63
CA LEU A 833 59.35 20.54 8.35
C LEU A 833 59.31 22.06 8.09
N ALA A 834 60.47 22.70 7.96
CA ALA A 834 60.57 24.13 7.61
C ALA A 834 60.01 24.42 6.21
N GLU A 835 60.27 23.55 5.23
CA GLU A 835 59.71 23.67 3.88
C GLU A 835 58.21 23.38 3.85
N LEU A 836 57.71 22.43 4.66
CA LEU A 836 56.27 22.15 4.79
C LEU A 836 55.45 23.34 5.30
N VAL A 837 56.09 24.34 5.91
CA VAL A 837 55.43 25.57 6.40
C VAL A 837 55.85 26.84 5.66
N GLN A 838 56.72 26.74 4.64
CA GLN A 838 57.19 27.91 3.90
C GLN A 838 56.03 28.57 3.15
N PRO A 839 55.70 29.85 3.43
CA PRO A 839 54.53 30.50 2.83
C PRO A 839 54.50 30.47 1.30
N VAL A 840 55.67 30.46 0.65
CA VAL A 840 55.78 30.39 -0.81
C VAL A 840 55.26 29.07 -1.39
N ARG A 841 55.28 27.98 -0.60
CA ARG A 841 54.81 26.63 -0.98
C ARG A 841 53.35 26.37 -0.64
N LEU A 842 52.72 27.19 0.22
CA LEU A 842 51.38 26.91 0.74
C LEU A 842 50.28 27.51 -0.13
N ARG A 843 49.21 26.74 -0.31
CA ARG A 843 47.96 27.17 -0.95
C ARG A 843 46.76 26.65 -0.16
N VAL A 844 45.72 27.47 -0.02
CA VAL A 844 44.48 27.05 0.64
C VAL A 844 43.73 26.10 -0.28
N HIS A 845 43.33 24.95 0.25
CA HIS A 845 42.44 24.00 -0.41
C HIS A 845 41.33 23.57 0.57
N GLU A 846 40.17 23.16 0.05
CA GLU A 846 39.09 22.60 0.87
C GLU A 846 39.16 21.07 0.87
N PHE A 847 39.28 20.48 2.05
CA PHE A 847 39.09 19.05 2.26
C PHE A 847 37.59 18.76 2.20
N ARG A 848 37.19 17.88 1.27
CA ARG A 848 35.80 17.47 1.02
C ARG A 848 34.82 18.63 0.76
N GLY A 849 35.33 19.77 0.29
CA GLY A 849 34.53 20.97 -0.04
C GLY A 849 34.02 21.76 1.17
N VAL A 850 34.53 21.48 2.38
CA VAL A 850 34.03 22.11 3.62
C VAL A 850 35.10 22.56 4.60
N SER A 851 36.27 21.90 4.67
CA SER A 851 37.29 22.19 5.69
C SER A 851 38.60 22.71 5.07
N PRO A 852 39.03 23.95 5.32
CA PRO A 852 40.25 24.48 4.72
C PRO A 852 41.52 23.83 5.30
N TYR A 853 42.48 23.50 4.43
CA TYR A 853 43.83 23.04 4.77
C TYR A 853 44.87 23.58 3.77
N TRP A 854 46.15 23.45 4.12
CA TRP A 854 47.25 23.84 3.25
C TRP A 854 47.67 22.69 2.34
N ALA A 855 47.51 22.86 1.03
CA ALA A 855 48.23 22.07 0.03
C ALA A 855 49.66 22.63 -0.12
N VAL A 856 50.64 21.75 -0.33
CA VAL A 856 52.07 22.11 -0.34
C VAL A 856 52.70 21.83 -1.71
N ASP A 857 53.26 22.85 -2.35
CA ASP A 857 54.00 22.73 -3.61
C ASP A 857 55.36 22.05 -3.41
N VAL A 858 55.56 20.95 -4.13
CA VAL A 858 56.76 20.10 -4.10
C VAL A 858 57.37 19.92 -5.50
N THR A 859 57.01 20.78 -6.44
CA THR A 859 57.44 20.67 -7.85
C THR A 859 58.96 20.69 -7.99
N ASP A 860 59.66 21.50 -7.20
CA ASP A 860 61.12 21.60 -7.20
C ASP A 860 61.84 20.40 -6.55
N LYS A 861 61.10 19.49 -5.91
CA LYS A 861 61.65 18.32 -5.22
C LYS A 861 61.76 17.07 -6.11
N ILE A 862 61.18 17.11 -7.31
CA ILE A 862 61.20 15.98 -8.24
C ILE A 862 62.05 16.33 -9.46
N GLU A 863 63.25 15.77 -9.53
CA GLU A 863 64.14 15.89 -10.69
C GLU A 863 63.75 14.87 -11.77
N GLY A 864 63.60 15.32 -13.02
CA GLY A 864 63.38 14.43 -14.18
C GLY A 864 62.00 14.51 -14.86
N GLY A 865 61.07 15.32 -14.36
CA GLY A 865 59.72 15.46 -14.91
C GLY A 865 58.77 14.33 -14.47
N VAL A 866 57.47 14.65 -14.36
CA VAL A 866 56.42 13.72 -13.92
C VAL A 866 55.58 13.30 -15.13
N GLU A 867 55.32 11.99 -15.28
CA GLU A 867 54.29 11.52 -16.22
C GLU A 867 52.91 11.80 -15.65
N TRP A 868 52.19 12.75 -16.26
CA TRP A 868 50.86 13.13 -15.82
C TRP A 868 49.87 12.04 -16.22
N ALA A 869 49.21 11.39 -15.26
CA ALA A 869 48.10 10.50 -15.55
C ALA A 869 47.03 11.24 -16.38
N GLY A 870 46.29 10.54 -17.26
CA GLY A 870 45.18 11.11 -18.05
C GLY A 870 43.91 11.37 -17.23
N GLU A 871 43.00 12.23 -17.73
CA GLU A 871 41.85 12.86 -17.03
C GLU A 871 40.94 11.94 -16.17
N ALA A 872 41.03 10.61 -16.29
CA ALA A 872 40.09 9.65 -15.70
C ALA A 872 40.35 9.23 -14.24
N ARG A 873 41.51 9.48 -13.63
CA ARG A 873 41.76 9.19 -12.20
C ARG A 873 42.19 10.44 -11.44
N VAL A 874 41.54 10.69 -10.31
CA VAL A 874 41.91 11.73 -9.34
C VAL A 874 42.59 11.00 -8.18
N ASP A 875 43.92 11.08 -8.13
CA ASP A 875 44.75 10.53 -7.05
C ASP A 875 44.85 11.54 -5.89
N GLU A 876 45.06 11.07 -4.67
CA GLU A 876 45.18 11.88 -3.45
C GLU A 876 46.55 12.54 -3.32
N VAL A 877 47.51 12.15 -4.16
CA VAL A 877 48.71 12.94 -4.49
C VAL A 877 48.68 13.18 -6.00
N GLY A 878 48.75 14.43 -6.44
CA GLY A 878 48.54 14.71 -7.85
C GLY A 878 48.74 16.17 -8.23
N GLY A 879 49.26 16.39 -9.43
CA GLY A 879 49.29 17.72 -10.03
C GLY A 879 48.18 17.81 -11.08
N ARG A 880 47.15 18.63 -10.88
CA ARG A 880 46.20 18.96 -11.97
C ARG A 880 45.62 20.36 -11.93
N ARG A 881 46.17 21.27 -11.12
CA ARG A 881 45.83 22.70 -11.20
C ARG A 881 47.09 23.55 -11.38
N GLY A 882 47.42 23.84 -12.65
CA GLY A 882 48.44 24.82 -13.02
C GLY A 882 49.87 24.29 -13.21
N GLY A 883 50.03 23.02 -13.59
CA GLY A 883 51.34 22.44 -13.96
C GLY A 883 52.31 22.23 -12.79
N ARG A 884 51.79 22.19 -11.56
CA ARG A 884 52.56 22.00 -10.32
C ARG A 884 52.20 20.68 -9.67
N LEU A 885 53.17 20.10 -8.96
CA LEU A 885 52.99 18.92 -8.14
C LEU A 885 52.78 19.35 -6.69
N GLU A 886 51.65 18.97 -6.10
CA GLU A 886 51.26 19.38 -4.75
C GLU A 886 51.01 18.14 -3.87
N ILE A 887 51.38 18.23 -2.59
CA ILE A 887 50.84 17.35 -1.55
C ILE A 887 49.46 17.90 -1.20
N TRP A 888 48.40 17.21 -1.63
CA TRP A 888 47.01 17.61 -1.45
C TRP A 888 46.14 16.40 -1.08
N GLY A 889 44.83 16.47 -1.27
CA GLY A 889 43.92 15.37 -0.98
C GLY A 889 43.97 14.94 0.48
N LEU A 890 43.99 13.62 0.68
CA LEU A 890 44.01 13.04 2.02
C LEU A 890 45.39 13.10 2.68
N THR A 891 46.47 12.90 1.91
CA THR A 891 47.85 13.04 2.39
C THR A 891 48.13 14.46 2.88
N GLY A 892 47.72 15.47 2.10
CA GLY A 892 47.85 16.88 2.49
C GLY A 892 47.01 17.25 3.71
N TRP A 893 45.82 16.65 3.85
CA TRP A 893 44.98 16.81 5.04
C TRP A 893 45.65 16.27 6.31
N TYR A 894 46.13 15.03 6.29
CA TYR A 894 46.82 14.45 7.45
C TYR A 894 48.15 15.14 7.77
N ALA A 895 48.91 15.56 6.75
CA ALA A 895 50.08 16.41 6.95
C ALA A 895 49.71 17.72 7.66
N ASN A 896 48.59 18.36 7.30
CA ASN A 896 48.12 19.56 7.97
C ASN A 896 47.77 19.30 9.44
N LEU A 897 47.08 18.18 9.73
CA LEU A 897 46.72 17.80 11.10
C LEU A 897 47.96 17.49 11.95
N LEU A 898 48.96 16.81 11.39
CA LEU A 898 50.24 16.59 12.05
C LEU A 898 50.94 17.92 12.38
N MET A 899 51.00 18.83 11.42
CA MET A 899 51.66 20.14 11.63
C MET A 899 50.91 21.02 12.63
N ARG A 900 49.59 20.87 12.77
CA ARG A 900 48.82 21.51 13.86
C ARG A 900 49.11 20.85 15.21
N ALA A 901 49.19 19.52 15.27
CA ALA A 901 49.52 18.79 16.49
C ALA A 901 50.93 19.11 16.99
N LEU A 902 51.87 19.39 16.08
CA LEU A 902 53.23 19.84 16.37
C LEU A 902 53.34 21.37 16.57
N GLU A 903 52.22 22.10 16.60
CA GLU A 903 52.13 23.56 16.79
C GLU A 903 52.86 24.44 15.75
N PHE A 904 53.19 23.87 14.57
CA PHE A 904 53.81 24.60 13.47
C PHE A 904 52.80 25.44 12.66
N PHE A 905 51.55 24.97 12.57
CA PHE A 905 50.42 25.78 12.10
C PHE A 905 49.58 26.20 13.31
N ARG A 906 49.46 27.51 13.53
CA ARG A 906 48.53 28.07 14.52
C ARG A 906 47.13 28.24 13.96
#